data_AF-A0A5B9G5D4-F1
#
_entry.id   AF-A0A5B9G5D4-F1
#
_cell.length_a   1.000
_cell.length_b   1.000
_cell.length_c   1.000
_cell.angle_alpha   90.00
_cell.angle_beta   90.00
_cell.angle_gamma   90.00
#
_symmetry.space_group_name_H-M   'P 1'
#
loop_
_entity.id
_entity.type
_entity.pdbx_description
1 polymer ?
#
loop_
_entity_poly.entity_id
_entity_poly.type
_entity_poly.pdbx_seq_one_letter_code
_entity_poly.pdbx_strand_id
1 'polypeptide(L)'
;MNTVLARPWTWRSIPALLVAIALAFAGLVAGASPAHAAPGPSISVSKTAGLASGDVVTVQGTGFGDQSVLASRPPLAGKFAGFYVVFGVYADVWKPSDGASSSARKNGDQRWVVNPEDVATIGGATYGAVAINPDGSFEVQLKVDDVIEGAPSDGNYGIYTYAGGGATHAPFETYTPITFAEAPAVPGPAIMVTKAPAAGGEVTVTGSGFETDESTSPGVYLGVAASGAPGFYQAGIDSGATSFVPTAVISRGGGSFTVNVTAPASAPSGFSVYVSKAHGQGMRDTSQDVIVPLQYDAPTTPTPPTTPTTPAPPTTPAPPTPVAPVAAGSLTWGVKSAFRNYVTGPIASGSISVAGARSAGGAFVFGQAGGTFTAATGAGTADYSGSVRFRGHGASLDLTFANPTVEVVSPQRANLYVSVNGARVLMGTLNLAASSRTEVGGAVTYTGVPATLTGAGANAFNGFYATGDPLDPVSFTVGAPAAAASGGTVVVASAPARAATRTPAPAPPASTGVEIVEGEPVPGGEVTITASGFQPNETGILVVIYSEPIVLDRNATADANGDVTWTGLLPAELTGEHTLTLQGSVSRGIPITIAEIMATTTSLDGCVVTGASLTWGFKEAFRSYVSGTIAKGEWTVGEGATYETPNFGFTSDTGSYDPATGEGTISFPGTITFTGHGGVLNTTIGNPHIEMLDDGTGRLLLDVTGETRDGESVNQIGVHFADLDLAAATTEERGGGVRLADIPAVLTAQGSAAFGTYETGTDLDPITLELAVEDGCDAAATPRAEQPAAEEAEETDEATSDWLPWIISGVLLLVVIALLVALLARRRSKE
;
A
#
# COMPACT_ATOMS: atom_id res chain seq x y z
N MET A 1 50.99 -67.55 -49.34
CA MET A 1 52.37 -67.01 -49.43
C MET A 1 52.31 -65.60 -48.84
N ASN A 2 52.99 -65.20 -47.78
CA ASN A 2 53.89 -65.87 -46.86
C ASN A 2 53.76 -65.22 -45.47
N THR A 3 53.94 -66.08 -44.49
CA THR A 3 54.05 -65.93 -43.04
C THR A 3 55.03 -64.84 -42.59
N VAL A 4 54.68 -64.08 -41.54
CA VAL A 4 55.64 -63.61 -40.54
C VAL A 4 55.03 -63.82 -39.14
N LEU A 5 55.71 -64.63 -38.34
CA LEU A 5 55.51 -64.88 -36.91
C LEU A 5 56.57 -64.08 -36.12
N ALA A 6 56.17 -63.46 -35.00
CA ALA A 6 56.73 -63.65 -33.64
C ALA A 6 56.69 -62.38 -32.73
N ARG A 7 55.72 -62.35 -31.80
CA ARG A 7 55.80 -62.23 -30.30
C ARG A 7 56.56 -61.08 -29.58
N PRO A 8 56.26 -60.77 -28.28
CA PRO A 8 55.00 -60.95 -27.49
C PRO A 8 54.68 -59.84 -26.41
N TRP A 9 53.60 -60.11 -25.64
CA TRP A 9 53.20 -59.65 -24.26
C TRP A 9 52.10 -58.55 -24.14
N THR A 10 50.83 -58.97 -23.89
CA THR A 10 50.02 -58.97 -22.62
C THR A 10 49.29 -57.64 -22.37
N TRP A 11 48.02 -57.50 -21.92
CA TRP A 11 47.05 -58.34 -21.19
C TRP A 11 45.57 -57.96 -21.48
N ARG A 12 44.73 -58.99 -21.56
CA ARG A 12 43.31 -59.21 -21.16
C ARG A 12 42.27 -58.06 -21.05
N SER A 13 41.15 -58.27 -21.74
CA SER A 13 39.75 -58.14 -21.25
C SER A 13 38.82 -59.00 -22.13
N ILE A 14 37.88 -59.75 -21.55
CA ILE A 14 36.85 -60.55 -22.28
C ILE A 14 35.46 -60.26 -21.67
N PRO A 15 34.37 -60.17 -22.47
CA PRO A 15 33.04 -59.70 -22.05
C PRO A 15 31.89 -60.74 -22.16
N ALA A 16 30.68 -60.28 -21.78
CA ALA A 16 29.34 -60.53 -22.38
C ALA A 16 28.58 -61.88 -22.23
N LEU A 17 27.37 -61.75 -21.61
CA LEU A 17 26.01 -62.06 -22.13
C LEU A 17 25.61 -63.49 -22.57
N LEU A 18 24.55 -64.08 -21.95
CA LEU A 18 23.28 -64.51 -22.59
C LEU A 18 22.46 -65.55 -21.78
N VAL A 19 21.14 -65.52 -22.04
CA VAL A 19 20.12 -66.60 -22.02
C VAL A 19 19.01 -66.49 -20.97
N ALA A 20 17.79 -66.37 -21.51
CA ALA A 20 16.48 -66.42 -20.86
C ALA A 20 15.76 -67.74 -21.18
N ILE A 21 14.60 -67.94 -20.51
CA ILE A 21 13.39 -68.72 -20.91
C ILE A 21 13.05 -69.97 -20.06
N ALA A 22 12.11 -69.74 -19.11
CA ALA A 22 10.75 -70.35 -18.95
C ALA A 22 10.44 -71.56 -18.03
N LEU A 23 9.47 -71.28 -17.11
CA LEU A 23 8.21 -72.00 -16.75
C LEU A 23 8.31 -73.50 -16.33
N ALA A 24 7.73 -74.01 -15.23
CA ALA A 24 6.38 -73.80 -14.72
C ALA A 24 6.09 -74.48 -13.33
N PHE A 25 4.96 -74.06 -12.71
CA PHE A 25 4.06 -74.73 -11.75
C PHE A 25 4.42 -74.94 -10.25
N ALA A 26 4.08 -73.90 -9.47
CA ALA A 26 3.25 -73.82 -8.24
C ALA A 26 3.02 -75.04 -7.31
N GLY A 27 3.23 -74.84 -6.00
CA GLY A 27 2.74 -75.73 -4.94
C GLY A 27 3.19 -75.47 -3.49
N LEU A 28 2.97 -74.26 -2.96
CA LEU A 28 2.56 -73.94 -1.57
C LEU A 28 3.36 -74.49 -0.36
N VAL A 29 4.15 -73.65 0.33
CA VAL A 29 4.04 -73.34 1.79
C VAL A 29 4.56 -71.92 2.05
N ALA A 30 3.82 -71.20 2.89
CA ALA A 30 3.93 -69.82 3.32
C ALA A 30 5.34 -69.27 3.60
N GLY A 31 5.67 -68.17 2.92
CA GLY A 31 6.55 -67.13 3.42
C GLY A 31 5.80 -65.81 3.31
N ALA A 32 5.43 -65.22 4.45
CA ALA A 32 4.89 -63.86 4.48
C ALA A 32 5.92 -62.92 3.82
N SER A 33 5.56 -62.37 2.66
CA SER A 33 6.29 -61.24 2.09
C SER A 33 6.09 -60.04 3.01
N PRO A 34 7.12 -59.22 3.28
CA PRO A 34 6.93 -57.97 4.00
C PRO A 34 5.92 -57.13 3.21
N ALA A 35 4.91 -56.60 3.90
CA ALA A 35 4.01 -55.61 3.34
C ALA A 35 4.87 -54.50 2.71
N HIS A 36 4.73 -54.28 1.40
CA HIS A 36 5.24 -53.05 0.78
C HIS A 36 4.65 -51.90 1.60
N ALA A 37 5.51 -51.09 2.22
CA ALA A 37 5.09 -49.83 2.81
C ALA A 37 4.34 -49.05 1.74
N ALA A 38 3.17 -48.52 2.07
CA ALA A 38 2.45 -47.64 1.16
C ALA A 38 3.40 -46.51 0.72
N PRO A 39 3.44 -46.15 -0.58
CA PRO A 39 4.29 -45.05 -1.04
C PRO A 39 3.91 -43.78 -0.28
N GLY A 40 4.92 -43.01 0.14
CA GLY A 40 4.73 -41.72 0.82
C GLY A 40 4.01 -40.68 -0.07
N PRO A 41 3.73 -39.48 0.46
CA PRO A 41 2.99 -38.46 -0.26
C PRO A 41 3.61 -38.14 -1.63
N SER A 42 2.77 -37.98 -2.66
CA SER A 42 3.23 -37.71 -4.03
C SER A 42 2.23 -36.85 -4.80
N ILE A 43 2.74 -36.09 -5.78
CA ILE A 43 1.93 -35.22 -6.65
C ILE A 43 2.21 -35.49 -8.14
N SER A 44 1.25 -35.12 -8.98
CA SER A 44 1.37 -35.06 -10.44
C SER A 44 0.82 -33.72 -10.93
N VAL A 45 1.44 -33.14 -11.96
CA VAL A 45 1.10 -31.83 -12.51
C VAL A 45 0.73 -32.00 -13.99
N SER A 46 -0.40 -31.43 -14.41
CA SER A 46 -0.95 -31.64 -15.76
C SER A 46 -0.03 -31.21 -16.90
N LYS A 47 0.84 -30.22 -16.65
CA LYS A 47 1.85 -29.72 -17.59
C LYS A 47 3.01 -29.11 -16.81
N THR A 48 4.24 -29.53 -17.12
CA THR A 48 5.46 -29.09 -16.42
C THR A 48 6.48 -28.42 -17.34
N ALA A 49 6.25 -28.37 -18.65
CA ALA A 49 7.20 -27.77 -19.59
C ALA A 49 6.48 -27.02 -20.72
N GLY A 50 7.17 -26.04 -21.29
CA GLY A 50 6.63 -25.21 -22.38
C GLY A 50 5.38 -24.43 -21.94
N LEU A 51 5.33 -24.01 -20.68
CA LEU A 51 4.26 -23.20 -20.12
C LEU A 51 4.35 -21.76 -20.65
N ALA A 52 3.21 -21.13 -20.89
CA ALA A 52 3.15 -19.69 -21.12
C ALA A 52 2.84 -18.97 -19.79
N SER A 53 3.26 -17.71 -19.68
CA SER A 53 2.84 -16.86 -18.57
C SER A 53 1.31 -16.74 -18.55
N GLY A 54 0.70 -17.05 -17.42
CA GLY A 54 -0.73 -17.10 -17.22
C GLY A 54 -1.41 -18.46 -17.48
N ASP A 55 -0.66 -19.50 -17.86
CA ASP A 55 -1.20 -20.87 -17.96
C ASP A 55 -1.78 -21.31 -16.61
N VAL A 56 -2.79 -22.19 -16.64
CA VAL A 56 -3.33 -22.85 -15.43
C VAL A 56 -2.97 -24.32 -15.48
N VAL A 57 -2.35 -24.82 -14.41
CA VAL A 57 -1.99 -26.24 -14.24
C VAL A 57 -2.86 -26.89 -13.18
N THR A 58 -3.24 -28.14 -13.41
CA THR A 58 -3.93 -28.98 -12.42
C THR A 58 -2.89 -29.82 -11.69
N VAL A 59 -2.94 -29.80 -10.36
CA VAL A 59 -2.08 -30.61 -9.47
C VAL A 59 -2.96 -31.62 -8.75
N GLN A 60 -2.64 -32.90 -8.89
CA GLN A 60 -3.29 -33.99 -8.16
C GLN A 60 -2.29 -34.68 -7.25
N GLY A 61 -2.67 -35.02 -6.03
CA GLY A 61 -1.79 -35.74 -5.11
C GLY A 61 -2.49 -36.79 -4.27
N THR A 62 -1.69 -37.69 -3.69
CA THR A 62 -2.13 -38.78 -2.80
C THR A 62 -1.18 -38.93 -1.62
N GLY A 63 -1.66 -39.53 -0.53
CA GLY A 63 -0.86 -39.84 0.66
C GLY A 63 -0.75 -38.72 1.69
N PHE A 64 -1.45 -37.59 1.52
CA PHE A 64 -1.35 -36.42 2.41
C PHE A 64 -2.33 -36.47 3.60
N GLY A 65 -2.80 -37.66 3.98
CA GLY A 65 -3.86 -37.85 4.98
C GLY A 65 -3.39 -38.00 6.43
N ASP A 66 -2.11 -37.73 6.76
CA ASP A 66 -1.60 -37.91 8.13
C ASP A 66 -2.18 -36.86 9.09
N GLN A 67 -3.30 -37.20 9.72
CA GLN A 67 -4.02 -36.34 10.65
C GLN A 67 -3.23 -36.02 11.94
N SER A 68 -2.10 -36.67 12.19
CA SER A 68 -1.24 -36.36 13.35
C SER A 68 -0.42 -35.08 13.16
N VAL A 69 -0.37 -34.53 11.95
CA VAL A 69 0.30 -33.25 11.65
C VAL A 69 -0.60 -32.10 12.10
N LEU A 70 -0.36 -31.57 13.31
CA LEU A 70 -1.20 -30.53 13.90
C LEU A 70 -0.65 -29.12 13.64
N ALA A 71 -1.56 -28.18 13.36
CA ALA A 71 -1.18 -26.78 13.20
C ALA A 71 -0.75 -26.19 14.54
N SER A 72 0.27 -25.34 14.51
CA SER A 72 0.71 -24.54 15.66
C SER A 72 0.09 -23.13 15.66
N ARG A 73 -0.54 -22.70 14.57
CA ARG A 73 -1.06 -21.34 14.37
C ARG A 73 -2.57 -21.32 14.09
N PRO A 74 -3.30 -20.28 14.54
CA PRO A 74 -4.67 -20.03 14.09
C PRO A 74 -4.78 -19.94 12.55
N PRO A 75 -5.94 -20.26 11.95
CA PRO A 75 -7.20 -20.59 12.61
C PRO A 75 -7.37 -22.09 12.92
N LEU A 76 -6.39 -22.94 12.58
CA LEU A 76 -6.48 -24.39 12.77
C LEU A 76 -5.60 -24.93 13.90
N ALA A 77 -5.14 -24.08 14.84
CA ALA A 77 -4.27 -24.47 15.94
C ALA A 77 -4.82 -25.70 16.68
N GLY A 78 -4.00 -26.75 16.83
CA GLY A 78 -4.37 -28.01 17.46
C GLY A 78 -5.22 -28.97 16.59
N LYS A 79 -5.63 -28.56 15.38
CA LYS A 79 -6.28 -29.42 14.37
C LYS A 79 -5.28 -29.85 13.29
N PHE A 80 -5.72 -30.73 12.39
CA PHE A 80 -4.94 -31.12 11.22
C PHE A 80 -4.48 -29.87 10.44
N ALA A 81 -3.17 -29.74 10.28
CA ALA A 81 -2.55 -28.55 9.70
C ALA A 81 -2.79 -28.40 8.20
N GLY A 82 -3.17 -29.51 7.56
CA GLY A 82 -3.20 -29.60 6.11
C GLY A 82 -1.81 -29.34 5.51
N PHE A 83 -1.81 -28.95 4.24
CA PHE A 83 -0.59 -28.63 3.50
C PHE A 83 -0.90 -27.59 2.43
N TYR A 84 0.11 -26.80 2.11
CA TYR A 84 0.03 -25.88 0.99
C TYR A 84 0.44 -26.60 -0.30
N VAL A 85 -0.20 -26.19 -1.40
CA VAL A 85 0.21 -26.53 -2.77
C VAL A 85 0.47 -25.21 -3.48
N VAL A 86 1.70 -24.98 -3.90
CA VAL A 86 2.20 -23.65 -4.27
C VAL A 86 2.94 -23.72 -5.59
N PHE A 87 2.59 -22.83 -6.52
CA PHE A 87 3.48 -22.46 -7.60
C PHE A 87 4.45 -21.38 -7.07
N GLY A 88 5.75 -21.52 -7.27
CA GLY A 88 6.72 -20.54 -6.79
C GLY A 88 8.13 -20.69 -7.34
N VAL A 89 9.02 -19.80 -6.88
CA VAL A 89 10.46 -19.80 -7.17
C VAL A 89 11.23 -19.90 -5.86
N TYR A 90 11.82 -21.05 -5.58
CA TYR A 90 12.45 -21.36 -4.29
C TYR A 90 13.93 -21.67 -4.50
N ALA A 91 14.79 -21.36 -3.54
CA ALA A 91 16.17 -21.81 -3.55
C ALA A 91 16.27 -23.35 -3.71
N ASP A 92 17.37 -23.84 -4.28
CA ASP A 92 17.56 -25.27 -4.50
C ASP A 92 17.42 -26.09 -3.20
N VAL A 93 16.68 -27.20 -3.28
CA VAL A 93 16.40 -28.10 -2.13
C VAL A 93 15.71 -27.40 -0.94
N TRP A 94 14.87 -26.38 -1.17
CA TRP A 94 14.13 -25.72 -0.08
C TRP A 94 13.19 -26.69 0.68
N LYS A 95 13.42 -26.82 1.99
CA LYS A 95 12.69 -27.71 2.90
C LYS A 95 12.54 -27.12 4.31
N PRO A 96 11.31 -26.82 4.75
CA PRO A 96 11.05 -26.39 6.13
C PRO A 96 11.57 -27.37 7.18
N SER A 97 11.52 -28.68 6.91
CA SER A 97 12.04 -29.72 7.82
C SER A 97 13.52 -29.58 8.11
N ASP A 98 14.27 -28.98 7.19
CA ASP A 98 15.72 -28.81 7.29
C ASP A 98 16.08 -27.39 7.76
N GLY A 99 15.10 -26.61 8.24
CA GLY A 99 15.29 -25.26 8.76
C GLY A 99 15.38 -24.18 7.67
N ALA A 100 14.97 -24.47 6.43
CA ALA A 100 15.01 -23.49 5.36
C ALA A 100 14.10 -22.28 5.67
N SER A 101 14.67 -21.08 5.62
CA SER A 101 13.95 -19.83 5.88
C SER A 101 12.85 -19.58 4.84
N SER A 102 11.75 -18.97 5.27
CA SER A 102 10.73 -18.47 4.35
C SER A 102 11.22 -17.34 3.45
N SER A 103 12.31 -16.66 3.80
CA SER A 103 12.94 -15.64 2.93
C SER A 103 13.65 -16.23 1.71
N ALA A 104 13.96 -17.53 1.72
CA ALA A 104 14.63 -18.23 0.62
C ALA A 104 13.65 -18.74 -0.46
N ARG A 105 12.40 -18.27 -0.43
CA ARG A 105 11.36 -18.66 -1.37
C ARG A 105 10.43 -17.51 -1.70
N LYS A 106 9.86 -17.56 -2.90
CA LYS A 106 8.79 -16.65 -3.31
C LYS A 106 7.60 -17.45 -3.85
N ASN A 107 6.42 -17.19 -3.30
CA ASN A 107 5.18 -17.83 -3.72
C ASN A 107 4.52 -17.04 -4.85
N GLY A 108 4.04 -17.75 -5.86
CA GLY A 108 3.05 -17.30 -6.83
C GLY A 108 1.65 -17.71 -6.37
N ASP A 109 0.89 -18.40 -7.22
CA ASP A 109 -0.44 -18.91 -6.86
C ASP A 109 -0.34 -20.07 -5.84
N GLN A 110 -1.26 -20.10 -4.87
CA GLN A 110 -1.21 -21.00 -3.71
C GLN A 110 -2.61 -21.45 -3.30
N ARG A 111 -2.72 -22.71 -2.87
CA ARG A 111 -3.90 -23.29 -2.22
C ARG A 111 -3.53 -23.93 -0.89
N TRP A 112 -4.46 -23.93 0.07
CA TRP A 112 -4.33 -24.64 1.34
C TRP A 112 -5.32 -25.81 1.38
N VAL A 113 -4.78 -27.02 1.33
CA VAL A 113 -5.57 -28.25 1.38
C VAL A 113 -5.73 -28.67 2.84
N VAL A 114 -6.98 -28.75 3.32
CA VAL A 114 -7.36 -29.01 4.72
C VAL A 114 -8.54 -29.98 4.79
N ASN A 115 -8.95 -30.40 5.99
CA ASN A 115 -10.15 -31.22 6.14
C ASN A 115 -11.41 -30.45 5.65
N PRO A 116 -12.41 -31.14 5.08
CA PRO A 116 -13.62 -30.50 4.55
C PRO A 116 -14.33 -29.57 5.54
N GLU A 117 -14.39 -29.94 6.81
CA GLU A 117 -15.01 -29.16 7.90
C GLU A 117 -14.29 -27.84 8.20
N ASP A 118 -13.00 -27.74 7.88
CA ASP A 118 -12.17 -26.59 8.17
C ASP A 118 -12.10 -25.59 7.01
N VAL A 119 -12.57 -25.96 5.81
CA VAL A 119 -12.59 -25.10 4.62
C VAL A 119 -13.33 -23.77 4.87
N ALA A 120 -14.46 -23.80 5.56
CA ALA A 120 -15.21 -22.58 5.89
C ALA A 120 -14.47 -21.70 6.90
N THR A 121 -13.79 -22.32 7.87
CA THR A 121 -12.98 -21.64 8.90
C THR A 121 -11.85 -20.81 8.27
N ILE A 122 -11.31 -21.26 7.14
CA ILE A 122 -10.27 -20.54 6.37
C ILE A 122 -10.83 -19.63 5.26
N GLY A 123 -12.14 -19.36 5.27
CA GLY A 123 -12.82 -18.45 4.33
C GLY A 123 -13.37 -19.11 3.05
N GLY A 124 -13.18 -20.42 2.88
CA GLY A 124 -13.67 -21.17 1.72
C GLY A 124 -12.82 -20.99 0.46
N ALA A 125 -13.29 -21.56 -0.65
CA ALA A 125 -12.53 -21.66 -1.91
C ALA A 125 -12.05 -20.29 -2.44
N THR A 126 -12.80 -19.21 -2.18
CA THR A 126 -12.42 -17.83 -2.50
C THR A 126 -11.08 -17.40 -1.88
N TYR A 127 -10.73 -17.95 -0.72
CA TYR A 127 -9.48 -17.67 0.00
C TYR A 127 -8.44 -18.79 -0.21
N GLY A 128 -8.62 -19.62 -1.23
CA GLY A 128 -7.67 -20.66 -1.63
C GLY A 128 -7.77 -21.96 -0.82
N ALA A 129 -8.80 -22.11 0.01
CA ALA A 129 -9.11 -23.32 0.75
C ALA A 129 -9.58 -24.46 -0.16
N VAL A 130 -9.02 -25.66 0.01
CA VAL A 130 -9.45 -26.85 -0.73
C VAL A 130 -9.63 -28.01 0.24
N ALA A 131 -10.73 -28.75 0.11
CA ALA A 131 -10.97 -29.94 0.91
C ALA A 131 -10.08 -31.10 0.43
N ILE A 132 -9.40 -31.77 1.36
CA ILE A 132 -8.77 -33.07 1.13
C ILE A 132 -9.85 -34.16 1.05
N ASN A 133 -9.63 -35.17 0.21
CA ASN A 133 -10.47 -36.35 0.18
C ASN A 133 -10.19 -37.27 1.39
N PRO A 134 -11.17 -38.07 1.84
CA PRO A 134 -11.00 -38.99 2.97
C PRO A 134 -9.88 -40.02 2.81
N ASP A 135 -9.48 -40.33 1.58
CA ASP A 135 -8.36 -41.23 1.27
C ASP A 135 -6.98 -40.54 1.24
N GLY A 136 -6.93 -39.25 1.60
CA GLY A 136 -5.72 -38.43 1.59
C GLY A 136 -5.31 -37.94 0.20
N SER A 137 -6.19 -38.03 -0.80
CA SER A 137 -6.00 -37.45 -2.13
C SER A 137 -6.54 -36.02 -2.25
N PHE A 138 -6.09 -35.27 -3.25
CA PHE A 138 -6.59 -33.92 -3.53
C PHE A 138 -6.39 -33.54 -5.02
N GLU A 139 -7.10 -32.51 -5.46
CA GLU A 139 -6.90 -31.85 -6.75
C GLU A 139 -6.98 -30.32 -6.56
N VAL A 140 -6.03 -29.57 -7.14
CA VAL A 140 -6.03 -28.11 -7.15
C VAL A 140 -5.66 -27.55 -8.52
N GLN A 141 -6.13 -26.34 -8.83
CA GLN A 141 -5.67 -25.57 -10.00
C GLN A 141 -4.85 -24.37 -9.55
N LEU A 142 -3.69 -24.19 -10.18
CA LEU A 142 -2.77 -23.10 -9.93
C LEU A 142 -2.47 -22.34 -11.22
N LYS A 143 -2.54 -21.02 -11.17
CA LYS A 143 -2.04 -20.16 -12.24
C LYS A 143 -0.51 -20.05 -12.15
N VAL A 144 0.18 -20.23 -13.26
CA VAL A 144 1.64 -20.10 -13.36
C VAL A 144 2.00 -18.88 -14.21
N ASP A 145 2.96 -18.10 -13.76
CA ASP A 145 3.45 -16.89 -14.43
C ASP A 145 4.98 -16.98 -14.51
N ASP A 146 5.56 -16.57 -15.64
CA ASP A 146 7.02 -16.67 -15.93
C ASP A 146 7.88 -15.62 -15.21
N VAL A 147 7.24 -14.74 -14.44
CA VAL A 147 7.85 -13.73 -13.59
C VAL A 147 7.14 -13.73 -12.24
N ILE A 148 7.93 -13.87 -11.16
CA ILE A 148 7.47 -13.63 -9.79
C ILE A 148 8.35 -12.54 -9.18
N GLU A 149 7.76 -11.38 -8.87
CA GLU A 149 8.49 -10.22 -8.35
C GLU A 149 9.15 -10.53 -6.99
N GLY A 150 10.45 -10.21 -6.88
CA GLY A 150 11.25 -10.51 -5.70
C GLY A 150 11.61 -11.99 -5.53
N ALA A 151 11.49 -12.80 -6.58
CA ALA A 151 12.02 -14.15 -6.59
C ALA A 151 13.57 -14.17 -6.50
N PRO A 152 14.16 -15.16 -5.82
CA PRO A 152 15.60 -15.37 -5.85
C PRO A 152 16.12 -15.53 -7.27
N SER A 153 17.22 -14.85 -7.62
CA SER A 153 17.81 -14.88 -8.96
C SER A 153 18.33 -16.25 -9.38
N ASP A 154 18.61 -17.12 -8.42
CA ASP A 154 19.07 -18.50 -8.56
C ASP A 154 18.01 -19.52 -8.12
N GLY A 155 16.76 -19.08 -7.90
CA GLY A 155 15.67 -19.95 -7.49
C GLY A 155 15.12 -20.81 -8.63
N ASN A 156 14.54 -21.94 -8.26
CA ASN A 156 13.94 -22.89 -9.18
C ASN A 156 12.43 -22.69 -9.25
N TYR A 157 11.90 -22.63 -10.47
CA TYR A 157 10.46 -22.67 -10.70
C TYR A 157 9.89 -24.08 -10.45
N GLY A 158 8.81 -24.16 -9.68
CA GLY A 158 8.11 -25.43 -9.51
C GLY A 158 6.79 -25.37 -8.77
N ILE A 159 6.17 -26.54 -8.68
CA ILE A 159 5.08 -26.81 -7.76
C ILE A 159 5.66 -27.44 -6.50
N TYR A 160 5.43 -26.79 -5.36
CA TYR A 160 5.88 -27.20 -4.05
C TYR A 160 4.70 -27.57 -3.18
N THR A 161 4.87 -28.63 -2.37
CA THR A 161 4.00 -28.88 -1.22
C THR A 161 4.79 -28.83 0.06
N TYR A 162 4.15 -28.45 1.17
CA TYR A 162 4.72 -28.50 2.52
C TYR A 162 3.59 -28.29 3.55
N ALA A 163 3.82 -28.69 4.80
CA ALA A 163 2.80 -28.62 5.85
C ALA A 163 2.28 -27.18 6.10
N GLY A 164 0.98 -27.08 6.34
CA GLY A 164 0.27 -25.82 6.59
C GLY A 164 0.29 -25.41 8.06
N GLY A 165 -0.35 -24.29 8.39
CA GLY A 165 -0.66 -23.94 9.79
C GLY A 165 0.54 -23.83 10.76
N GLY A 166 1.76 -23.61 10.26
CA GLY A 166 2.98 -23.55 11.07
C GLY A 166 3.52 -24.92 11.52
N ALA A 167 2.99 -26.01 10.98
CA ALA A 167 3.53 -27.35 11.17
C ALA A 167 4.76 -27.59 10.27
N THR A 168 5.62 -28.49 10.70
CA THR A 168 6.76 -28.99 9.91
C THR A 168 6.62 -30.49 9.77
N HIS A 169 6.54 -30.99 8.53
CA HIS A 169 6.37 -32.42 8.27
C HIS A 169 6.99 -32.80 6.92
N ALA A 170 8.20 -33.36 6.97
CA ALA A 170 9.01 -33.70 5.81
C ALA A 170 8.27 -34.56 4.75
N PRO A 171 7.41 -35.54 5.11
CA PRO A 171 6.65 -36.28 4.12
C PRO A 171 5.74 -35.42 3.22
N PHE A 172 5.24 -34.28 3.68
CA PHE A 172 4.44 -33.37 2.86
C PHE A 172 5.27 -32.47 1.94
N GLU A 173 6.60 -32.54 2.02
CA GLU A 173 7.52 -31.70 1.25
C GLU A 173 7.81 -32.33 -0.11
N THR A 174 7.14 -31.86 -1.15
CA THR A 174 7.38 -32.30 -2.54
C THR A 174 7.77 -31.13 -3.43
N TYR A 175 8.50 -31.42 -4.49
CA TYR A 175 8.91 -30.46 -5.50
C TYR A 175 8.77 -31.09 -6.88
N THR A 176 8.01 -30.44 -7.75
CA THR A 176 7.92 -30.78 -9.18
C THR A 176 8.41 -29.59 -10.00
N PRO A 177 9.53 -29.70 -10.74
CA PRO A 177 10.07 -28.60 -11.52
C PRO A 177 9.10 -28.21 -12.64
N ILE A 178 9.02 -26.92 -12.95
CA ILE A 178 8.31 -26.43 -14.13
C ILE A 178 9.20 -25.56 -15.00
N THR A 179 8.98 -25.59 -16.32
CA THR A 179 9.68 -24.73 -17.28
C THR A 179 8.70 -24.00 -18.21
N PHE A 180 8.99 -22.73 -18.46
CA PHE A 180 8.26 -21.91 -19.41
C PHE A 180 8.82 -22.11 -20.83
N ALA A 181 8.00 -21.84 -21.84
CA ALA A 181 8.44 -21.82 -23.22
C ALA A 181 9.50 -20.72 -23.39
N GLU A 182 10.58 -21.04 -24.11
CA GLU A 182 11.58 -20.05 -24.48
C GLU A 182 10.89 -18.92 -25.28
N ALA A 183 11.00 -17.69 -24.79
CA ALA A 183 10.48 -16.53 -25.49
C ALA A 183 11.15 -16.48 -26.88
N PRO A 184 10.41 -16.20 -27.97
CA PRO A 184 11.03 -16.07 -29.27
C PRO A 184 12.12 -15.00 -29.21
N ALA A 185 13.31 -15.30 -29.76
CA ALA A 185 14.44 -14.39 -29.79
C ALA A 185 13.98 -12.99 -30.25
N VAL A 186 14.11 -12.01 -29.36
CA VAL A 186 13.87 -10.62 -29.70
C VAL A 186 14.91 -10.25 -30.77
N PRO A 187 14.51 -9.72 -31.94
CA PRO A 187 15.49 -9.23 -32.91
C PRO A 187 16.38 -8.20 -32.22
N GLY A 188 17.69 -8.23 -32.50
CA GLY A 188 18.63 -7.24 -31.98
C GLY A 188 18.19 -5.79 -32.27
N PRO A 189 18.87 -4.81 -31.67
CA PRO A 189 18.42 -3.42 -31.69
C PRO A 189 18.29 -2.90 -33.12
N ALA A 190 17.18 -2.24 -33.40
CA ALA A 190 16.84 -1.68 -34.69
C ALA A 190 16.18 -0.31 -34.52
N ILE A 191 16.32 0.55 -35.52
CA ILE A 191 15.63 1.84 -35.57
C ILE A 191 14.89 2.01 -36.91
N MET A 192 13.74 2.68 -36.85
CA MET A 192 13.04 3.23 -38.01
C MET A 192 13.15 4.75 -37.96
N VAL A 193 13.38 5.38 -39.12
CA VAL A 193 13.55 6.83 -39.22
C VAL A 193 12.59 7.37 -40.29
N THR A 194 11.85 8.43 -39.96
CA THR A 194 11.02 9.13 -40.97
C THR A 194 11.90 9.82 -42.01
N LYS A 195 11.37 10.06 -43.22
CA LYS A 195 12.10 10.84 -44.23
C LYS A 195 12.32 12.28 -43.75
N ALA A 196 13.51 12.81 -44.01
CA ALA A 196 13.84 14.20 -43.77
C ALA A 196 13.40 15.09 -44.94
N PRO A 197 12.97 16.34 -44.70
CA PRO A 197 12.81 17.32 -45.77
C PRO A 197 14.13 17.55 -46.51
N ALA A 198 14.11 17.79 -47.82
CA ALA A 198 15.32 18.05 -48.60
C ALA A 198 16.17 19.22 -48.05
N ALA A 199 15.51 20.22 -47.44
CA ALA A 199 16.16 21.38 -46.81
C ALA A 199 16.68 21.11 -45.37
N GLY A 200 16.49 19.91 -44.83
CA GLY A 200 16.72 19.59 -43.42
C GLY A 200 15.52 19.92 -42.55
N GLY A 201 15.51 19.41 -41.31
CA GLY A 201 14.39 19.54 -40.38
C GLY A 201 14.34 18.41 -39.35
N GLU A 202 13.29 18.36 -38.52
CA GLU A 202 13.11 17.25 -37.58
C GLU A 202 12.75 15.94 -38.29
N VAL A 203 13.33 14.85 -37.79
CA VAL A 203 12.92 13.48 -38.12
C VAL A 203 12.68 12.69 -36.85
N THR A 204 11.68 11.80 -36.89
CA THR A 204 11.36 10.92 -35.78
C THR A 204 12.10 9.59 -35.94
N VAL A 205 12.79 9.18 -34.87
CA VAL A 205 13.50 7.91 -34.76
C VAL A 205 12.74 7.04 -33.75
N THR A 206 12.32 5.87 -34.19
CA THR A 206 11.69 4.85 -33.33
C THR A 206 12.65 3.68 -33.19
N GLY A 207 13.14 3.43 -31.98
CA GLY A 207 13.97 2.28 -31.65
C GLY A 207 13.14 1.10 -31.12
N SER A 208 13.61 -0.12 -31.36
CA SER A 208 13.04 -1.38 -30.84
C SER A 208 14.14 -2.42 -30.66
N GLY A 209 13.96 -3.38 -29.75
CA GLY A 209 14.93 -4.48 -29.55
C GLY A 209 16.18 -4.08 -28.78
N PHE A 210 16.17 -2.92 -28.10
CA PHE A 210 17.27 -2.51 -27.23
C PHE A 210 17.19 -3.23 -25.88
N GLU A 211 18.35 -3.55 -25.28
CA GLU A 211 18.41 -4.21 -23.96
C GLU A 211 17.80 -3.29 -22.88
N THR A 212 17.13 -3.91 -21.91
CA THR A 212 16.35 -3.20 -20.87
C THR A 212 16.92 -3.36 -19.46
N ASP A 213 18.00 -4.12 -19.33
CA ASP A 213 18.68 -4.40 -18.07
C ASP A 213 19.79 -3.38 -17.78
N GLU A 214 20.51 -3.59 -16.69
CA GLU A 214 21.59 -2.69 -16.25
C GLU A 214 22.74 -2.58 -17.27
N SER A 215 22.88 -3.51 -18.21
CA SER A 215 23.95 -3.46 -19.23
C SER A 215 23.79 -2.30 -20.21
N THR A 216 22.58 -1.72 -20.31
CA THR A 216 22.30 -0.53 -21.11
C THR A 216 22.16 0.72 -20.22
N SER A 217 22.48 0.64 -18.93
CA SER A 217 22.54 1.78 -18.01
C SER A 217 23.74 2.68 -18.29
N PRO A 218 23.59 4.01 -18.41
CA PRO A 218 22.39 4.79 -18.09
C PRO A 218 21.45 5.05 -19.29
N GLY A 219 21.79 4.60 -20.51
CA GLY A 219 20.94 4.69 -21.69
C GLY A 219 21.70 4.56 -23.01
N VAL A 220 21.08 4.99 -24.11
CA VAL A 220 21.72 5.11 -25.43
C VAL A 220 21.81 6.57 -25.89
N TYR A 221 22.86 6.88 -26.63
CA TYR A 221 22.97 8.12 -27.40
C TYR A 221 22.56 7.88 -28.84
N LEU A 222 21.96 8.90 -29.44
CA LEU A 222 21.74 8.92 -30.88
C LEU A 222 21.99 10.31 -31.49
N GLY A 223 22.35 10.33 -32.76
CA GLY A 223 22.66 11.56 -33.47
C GLY A 223 22.79 11.35 -34.97
N VAL A 224 22.76 12.46 -35.72
CA VAL A 224 22.85 12.46 -37.19
C VAL A 224 24.24 12.95 -37.60
N ALA A 225 24.94 12.19 -38.44
CA ALA A 225 26.24 12.55 -38.99
C ALA A 225 26.38 12.09 -40.44
N ALA A 226 27.44 12.58 -41.12
CA ALA A 226 27.75 12.16 -42.47
C ALA A 226 27.90 10.63 -42.55
N SER A 227 27.31 10.03 -43.58
CA SER A 227 27.37 8.57 -43.74
C SER A 227 28.81 8.09 -43.96
N GLY A 228 29.13 6.91 -43.43
CA GLY A 228 30.41 6.22 -43.67
C GLY A 228 31.26 5.99 -42.42
N ALA A 229 30.89 6.56 -41.27
CA ALA A 229 31.53 6.22 -40.00
C ALA A 229 31.12 4.81 -39.52
N PRO A 230 32.03 4.07 -38.84
CA PRO A 230 31.77 2.71 -38.37
C PRO A 230 30.87 2.62 -37.12
N GLY A 231 30.59 3.74 -36.43
CA GLY A 231 29.80 3.77 -35.20
C GLY A 231 29.62 5.20 -34.68
N PHE A 232 28.75 5.37 -33.68
CA PHE A 232 28.38 6.69 -33.12
C PHE A 232 29.61 7.50 -32.66
N TYR A 233 30.52 6.88 -31.90
CA TYR A 233 31.69 7.58 -31.33
C TYR A 233 32.77 7.93 -32.36
N GLN A 234 32.72 7.34 -33.56
CA GLN A 234 33.64 7.63 -34.67
C GLN A 234 33.01 8.56 -35.70
N ALA A 235 31.71 8.86 -35.57
CA ALA A 235 30.97 9.71 -36.52
C ALA A 235 31.19 11.21 -36.32
N GLY A 236 31.90 11.62 -35.26
CA GLY A 236 32.20 13.02 -34.99
C GLY A 236 30.96 13.87 -34.69
N ILE A 237 29.94 13.27 -34.08
CA ILE A 237 28.68 13.92 -33.72
C ILE A 237 28.95 14.94 -32.60
N ASP A 238 28.58 16.19 -32.81
CA ASP A 238 28.69 17.24 -31.80
C ASP A 238 27.84 16.90 -30.57
N SER A 239 28.36 17.21 -29.38
CA SER A 239 27.65 16.94 -28.11
C SER A 239 26.29 17.65 -28.04
N GLY A 240 26.17 18.83 -28.65
CA GLY A 240 24.90 19.58 -28.75
C GLY A 240 23.90 19.01 -29.77
N ALA A 241 24.33 18.10 -30.65
CA ALA A 241 23.50 17.40 -31.62
C ALA A 241 23.18 15.95 -31.20
N THR A 242 23.61 15.56 -29.99
CA THR A 242 23.39 14.23 -29.42
C THR A 242 22.09 14.23 -28.60
N SER A 243 21.23 13.25 -28.85
CA SER A 243 20.05 12.98 -28.03
C SER A 243 20.29 11.79 -27.12
N PHE A 244 19.90 11.90 -25.85
CA PHE A 244 20.03 10.86 -24.84
C PHE A 244 18.69 10.20 -24.56
N VAL A 245 18.63 8.87 -24.64
CA VAL A 245 17.47 8.06 -24.27
C VAL A 245 17.85 7.23 -23.05
N PRO A 246 17.34 7.56 -21.84
CA PRO A 246 17.67 6.84 -20.62
C PRO A 246 17.18 5.38 -20.66
N THR A 247 17.88 4.48 -19.97
CA THR A 247 17.47 3.07 -19.82
C THR A 247 16.06 2.95 -19.28
N ALA A 248 15.66 3.81 -18.33
CA ALA A 248 14.30 3.84 -17.82
C ALA A 248 13.23 4.10 -18.89
N VAL A 249 13.56 4.78 -19.99
CA VAL A 249 12.66 4.95 -21.15
C VAL A 249 12.63 3.68 -21.99
N ILE A 250 13.80 3.08 -22.25
CA ILE A 250 13.95 1.84 -23.02
C ILE A 250 13.25 0.67 -22.32
N SER A 251 13.46 0.50 -21.01
CA SER A 251 12.83 -0.56 -20.19
C SER A 251 11.31 -0.39 -20.11
N ARG A 252 10.81 0.83 -19.91
CA ARG A 252 9.36 1.10 -19.93
C ARG A 252 8.71 0.83 -21.29
N GLY A 253 9.46 0.98 -22.38
CA GLY A 253 9.03 0.65 -23.73
C GLY A 253 9.30 -0.80 -24.14
N GLY A 254 9.74 -1.67 -23.23
CA GLY A 254 10.07 -3.07 -23.55
C GLY A 254 11.19 -3.21 -24.59
N GLY A 255 12.21 -2.35 -24.50
CA GLY A 255 13.31 -2.27 -25.47
C GLY A 255 13.06 -1.30 -26.61
N SER A 256 11.99 -0.48 -26.52
CA SER A 256 11.60 0.47 -27.56
C SER A 256 11.60 1.91 -27.05
N PHE A 257 11.82 2.87 -27.96
CA PHE A 257 11.75 4.30 -27.66
C PHE A 257 11.38 5.11 -28.91
N THR A 258 10.96 6.36 -28.73
CA THR A 258 10.74 7.31 -29.83
C THR A 258 11.32 8.67 -29.46
N VAL A 259 12.06 9.28 -30.38
CA VAL A 259 12.77 10.54 -30.17
C VAL A 259 12.85 11.32 -31.48
N ASN A 260 12.77 12.64 -31.42
CA ASN A 260 13.01 13.51 -32.58
C ASN A 260 14.47 13.95 -32.62
N VAL A 261 15.09 13.92 -33.80
CA VAL A 261 16.41 14.48 -34.05
C VAL A 261 16.40 15.42 -35.24
N THR A 262 17.29 16.42 -35.23
CA THR A 262 17.41 17.35 -36.35
C THR A 262 18.30 16.77 -37.43
N ALA A 263 17.74 16.64 -38.64
CA ALA A 263 18.45 16.28 -39.84
C ALA A 263 18.98 17.54 -40.57
N PRO A 264 20.23 17.53 -41.07
CA PRO A 264 20.76 18.58 -41.94
C PRO A 264 20.10 18.55 -43.32
N ALA A 265 20.36 19.58 -44.14
CA ALA A 265 19.93 19.56 -45.55
C ALA A 265 20.61 18.43 -46.33
N SER A 266 19.93 17.89 -47.33
CA SER A 266 20.44 16.76 -48.12
C SER A 266 21.79 17.12 -48.78
N ALA A 267 22.77 16.22 -48.72
CA ALA A 267 24.10 16.39 -49.31
C ALA A 267 24.50 15.14 -50.10
N PRO A 268 25.37 15.26 -51.13
CA PRO A 268 25.82 14.11 -51.93
C PRO A 268 26.50 13.00 -51.11
N SER A 269 27.13 13.34 -49.98
CA SER A 269 27.77 12.38 -49.07
C SER A 269 26.78 11.53 -48.26
N GLY A 270 25.50 11.91 -48.22
CA GLY A 270 24.49 11.28 -47.38
C GLY A 270 24.68 11.55 -45.89
N PHE A 271 23.64 11.26 -45.12
CA PHE A 271 23.65 11.29 -43.66
C PHE A 271 23.07 9.98 -43.12
N SER A 272 23.51 9.57 -41.95
CA SER A 272 22.97 8.41 -41.23
C SER A 272 22.61 8.81 -39.80
N VAL A 273 21.60 8.13 -39.24
CA VAL A 273 21.34 8.13 -37.80
C VAL A 273 22.18 7.05 -37.17
N TYR A 274 22.93 7.42 -36.14
CA TYR A 274 23.77 6.53 -35.34
C TYR A 274 23.18 6.41 -33.95
N VAL A 275 23.12 5.20 -33.40
CA VAL A 275 22.76 4.90 -32.01
C VAL A 275 23.85 4.05 -31.38
N SER A 276 24.18 4.28 -30.11
CA SER A 276 25.16 3.48 -29.36
C SER A 276 24.98 3.64 -27.84
N LYS A 277 25.54 2.74 -27.03
CA LYS A 277 25.48 2.86 -25.56
C LYS A 277 26.09 4.19 -25.11
N ALA A 278 25.40 4.89 -24.20
CA ALA A 278 25.75 6.25 -23.79
C ALA A 278 27.02 6.33 -22.92
N HIS A 279 27.49 7.56 -22.68
CA HIS A 279 28.63 7.88 -21.80
C HIS A 279 29.93 7.11 -22.09
N GLY A 280 30.18 6.80 -23.36
CA GLY A 280 31.40 6.13 -23.82
C GLY A 280 31.38 4.61 -23.71
N GLN A 281 30.30 4.00 -23.20
CA GLN A 281 30.22 2.54 -23.09
C GLN A 281 30.24 1.86 -24.47
N GLY A 282 29.65 2.49 -25.48
CA GLY A 282 29.65 2.00 -26.85
C GLY A 282 31.03 1.93 -27.53
N MET A 283 32.07 2.52 -26.94
CA MET A 283 33.44 2.36 -27.44
C MET A 283 34.03 0.97 -27.15
N ARG A 284 33.47 0.24 -26.18
CA ARG A 284 33.92 -1.09 -25.76
C ARG A 284 32.87 -2.17 -25.98
N ASP A 285 31.60 -1.78 -25.94
CA ASP A 285 30.46 -2.68 -26.11
C ASP A 285 29.50 -2.12 -27.16
N THR A 286 29.55 -2.70 -28.36
CA THR A 286 28.74 -2.31 -29.51
C THR A 286 27.43 -3.10 -29.60
N SER A 287 26.98 -3.77 -28.52
CA SER A 287 25.76 -4.59 -28.56
C SER A 287 24.49 -3.81 -28.88
N GLN A 288 24.50 -2.48 -28.65
CA GLN A 288 23.39 -1.56 -28.90
C GLN A 288 23.63 -0.62 -30.10
N ASP A 289 24.62 -0.92 -30.94
CA ASP A 289 24.97 -0.06 -32.08
C ASP A 289 24.00 -0.26 -33.24
N VAL A 290 23.37 0.83 -33.70
CA VAL A 290 22.49 0.84 -34.88
C VAL A 290 22.85 2.00 -35.79
N ILE A 291 22.97 1.73 -37.09
CA ILE A 291 23.24 2.75 -38.11
C ILE A 291 22.21 2.61 -39.22
N VAL A 292 21.41 3.66 -39.45
CA VAL A 292 20.42 3.69 -40.54
C VAL A 292 20.66 4.91 -41.43
N PRO A 293 20.85 4.72 -42.76
CA PRO A 293 20.93 5.82 -43.70
C PRO A 293 19.65 6.66 -43.69
N LEU A 294 19.82 7.97 -43.56
CA LEU A 294 18.71 8.91 -43.55
C LEU A 294 18.20 9.13 -44.98
N GLN A 295 16.91 8.94 -45.18
CA GLN A 295 16.25 9.19 -46.46
C GLN A 295 15.69 10.61 -46.51
N TYR A 296 15.73 11.23 -47.69
CA TYR A 296 15.22 12.58 -47.91
C TYR A 296 14.04 12.58 -48.90
N ASP A 297 13.14 13.54 -48.73
CA ASP A 297 12.12 13.86 -49.72
C ASP A 297 12.73 14.46 -50.99
N ALA A 298 12.04 14.33 -52.12
CA ALA A 298 12.50 14.91 -53.38
C ALA A 298 12.50 16.45 -53.30
N PRO A 299 13.54 17.14 -53.78
CA PRO A 299 13.56 18.60 -53.80
C PRO A 299 12.43 19.12 -54.68
N THR A 300 11.62 20.05 -54.15
CA THR A 300 10.59 20.73 -54.92
C THR A 300 11.24 21.76 -55.83
N THR A 301 11.23 21.51 -57.15
CA THR A 301 11.69 22.49 -58.13
C THR A 301 10.67 23.63 -58.21
N PRO A 302 11.05 24.90 -57.97
CA PRO A 302 10.15 26.02 -58.22
C PRO A 302 9.90 26.13 -59.73
N THR A 303 8.63 26.17 -60.12
CA THR A 303 8.21 26.32 -61.52
C THR A 303 8.69 27.69 -62.06
N PRO A 304 9.27 27.78 -63.27
CA PRO A 304 9.77 29.05 -63.81
C PRO A 304 8.65 30.07 -64.07
N PRO A 305 8.90 31.37 -63.89
CA PRO A 305 7.93 32.42 -64.24
C PRO A 305 7.81 32.53 -65.77
N THR A 306 6.60 32.41 -66.30
CA THR A 306 6.30 32.67 -67.71
C THR A 306 6.23 34.17 -68.01
N THR A 307 6.83 34.56 -69.14
CA THR A 307 6.91 35.91 -69.71
C THR A 307 5.51 36.50 -70.01
N PRO A 308 5.27 37.81 -69.84
CA PRO A 308 3.94 38.40 -69.96
C PRO A 308 3.54 38.64 -71.42
N THR A 309 2.34 38.19 -71.79
CA THR A 309 1.60 38.63 -72.99
C THR A 309 0.49 39.62 -72.61
N THR A 310 0.29 40.57 -73.53
CA THR A 310 -0.61 41.74 -73.53
C THR A 310 -2.02 41.50 -72.96
N PRO A 311 -2.61 42.45 -72.19
CA PRO A 311 -3.85 42.23 -71.45
C PRO A 311 -5.10 42.25 -72.35
N ALA A 312 -5.98 41.28 -72.17
CA ALA A 312 -7.40 41.40 -72.50
C ALA A 312 -8.14 42.16 -71.36
N PRO A 313 -9.30 42.79 -71.63
CA PRO A 313 -9.96 43.66 -70.66
C PRO A 313 -10.38 42.91 -69.39
N PRO A 314 -10.34 43.55 -68.21
CA PRO A 314 -10.56 42.87 -66.94
C PRO A 314 -12.04 42.50 -66.79
N THR A 315 -12.33 41.21 -66.66
CA THR A 315 -13.51 40.78 -65.90
C THR A 315 -13.10 40.73 -64.44
N THR A 316 -13.65 41.65 -63.66
CA THR A 316 -13.52 41.72 -62.19
C THR A 316 -13.79 40.34 -61.57
N PRO A 317 -12.80 39.67 -60.94
CA PRO A 317 -13.08 38.52 -60.10
C PRO A 317 -13.92 39.00 -58.92
N ALA A 318 -15.03 38.33 -58.66
CA ALA A 318 -15.79 38.54 -57.44
C ALA A 318 -14.85 38.29 -56.23
N PRO A 319 -14.90 39.13 -55.18
CA PRO A 319 -14.14 38.88 -53.96
C PRO A 319 -14.48 37.49 -53.42
N PRO A 320 -13.52 36.68 -52.93
CA PRO A 320 -13.86 35.47 -52.20
C PRO A 320 -14.75 35.89 -51.03
N THR A 321 -15.94 35.30 -50.95
CA THR A 321 -16.85 35.47 -49.82
C THR A 321 -16.06 35.16 -48.54
N PRO A 322 -16.00 36.07 -47.56
CA PRO A 322 -15.33 35.77 -46.30
C PRO A 322 -16.08 34.60 -45.64
N VAL A 323 -15.44 33.43 -45.62
CA VAL A 323 -15.92 32.29 -44.84
C VAL A 323 -15.74 32.68 -43.37
N ALA A 324 -16.82 32.68 -42.60
CA ALA A 324 -16.74 32.93 -41.17
C ALA A 324 -15.71 31.98 -40.54
N PRO A 325 -14.82 32.45 -39.64
CA PRO A 325 -13.83 31.60 -39.01
C PRO A 325 -14.53 30.47 -38.24
N VAL A 326 -14.11 29.24 -38.49
CA VAL A 326 -14.62 28.06 -37.76
C VAL A 326 -14.29 28.24 -36.28
N ALA A 327 -15.28 27.99 -35.41
CA ALA A 327 -15.07 28.10 -33.97
C ALA A 327 -13.93 27.18 -33.49
N ALA A 328 -13.17 27.65 -32.51
CA ALA A 328 -12.07 26.91 -31.90
C ALA A 328 -12.57 25.61 -31.23
N GLY A 329 -11.87 24.50 -31.45
CA GLY A 329 -12.17 23.24 -30.78
C GLY A 329 -11.71 23.20 -29.33
N SER A 330 -12.43 22.46 -28.49
CA SER A 330 -12.09 22.29 -27.07
C SER A 330 -12.66 21.01 -26.48
N LEU A 331 -12.08 20.52 -25.39
CA LEU A 331 -12.62 19.44 -24.57
C LEU A 331 -12.72 19.90 -23.13
N THR A 332 -13.88 19.71 -22.51
CA THR A 332 -14.15 20.00 -21.09
C THR A 332 -14.46 18.70 -20.37
N TRP A 333 -13.68 18.37 -19.35
CA TRP A 333 -13.84 17.14 -18.59
C TRP A 333 -13.28 17.28 -17.18
N GLY A 334 -14.02 16.81 -16.17
CA GLY A 334 -13.62 16.87 -14.76
C GLY A 334 -12.76 15.69 -14.31
N VAL A 335 -12.55 14.68 -15.15
CA VAL A 335 -12.05 13.37 -14.72
C VAL A 335 -13.10 12.60 -13.90
N LYS A 336 -13.14 12.81 -12.59
CA LYS A 336 -14.12 12.22 -11.67
C LYS A 336 -14.22 13.08 -10.41
N SER A 337 -15.43 13.54 -10.07
CA SER A 337 -15.67 14.43 -8.93
C SER A 337 -15.15 13.87 -7.61
N ALA A 338 -15.47 12.61 -7.29
CA ALA A 338 -15.01 11.94 -6.08
C ALA A 338 -13.48 11.91 -5.96
N PHE A 339 -12.77 11.70 -7.08
CA PHE A 339 -11.31 11.70 -7.09
C PHE A 339 -10.74 13.10 -6.82
N ARG A 340 -11.30 14.15 -7.43
CA ARG A 340 -10.86 15.53 -7.16
C ARG A 340 -11.08 15.91 -5.69
N ASN A 341 -12.23 15.54 -5.13
CA ASN A 341 -12.56 15.78 -3.74
C ASN A 341 -11.62 15.03 -2.80
N TYR A 342 -11.27 13.79 -3.13
CA TYR A 342 -10.28 13.02 -2.37
C TYR A 342 -8.91 13.70 -2.39
N VAL A 343 -8.40 14.08 -3.57
CA VAL A 343 -7.10 14.74 -3.75
C VAL A 343 -7.02 16.04 -2.94
N THR A 344 -8.09 16.82 -2.90
CA THR A 344 -8.14 18.12 -2.18
C THR A 344 -8.70 18.00 -0.76
N GLY A 345 -9.08 16.80 -0.33
CA GLY A 345 -9.60 16.52 1.00
C GLY A 345 -8.50 16.27 2.03
N PRO A 346 -8.87 16.11 3.31
CA PRO A 346 -7.90 15.95 4.40
C PRO A 346 -7.08 14.65 4.28
N ILE A 347 -7.64 13.60 3.66
CA ILE A 347 -6.98 12.30 3.53
C ILE A 347 -5.76 12.38 2.60
N ALA A 348 -5.95 12.88 1.37
CA ALA A 348 -4.82 12.99 0.44
C ALA A 348 -4.00 14.25 0.68
N SER A 349 -4.57 15.28 1.31
CA SER A 349 -3.94 16.57 1.63
C SER A 349 -3.14 17.14 0.46
N GLY A 350 -3.76 17.07 -0.72
CA GLY A 350 -3.08 17.20 -2.00
C GLY A 350 -3.35 18.50 -2.74
N SER A 351 -2.94 18.51 -4.02
CA SER A 351 -3.20 19.63 -4.93
C SER A 351 -3.47 19.15 -6.35
N ILE A 352 -4.19 19.99 -7.09
CA ILE A 352 -4.49 19.82 -8.50
C ILE A 352 -3.87 21.01 -9.23
N SER A 353 -3.07 20.73 -10.24
CA SER A 353 -2.43 21.75 -11.08
C SER A 353 -2.68 21.48 -12.56
N VAL A 354 -2.64 22.51 -13.38
CA VAL A 354 -2.84 22.42 -14.84
C VAL A 354 -1.68 23.09 -15.58
N ALA A 355 -1.32 22.58 -16.75
CA ALA A 355 -0.37 23.21 -17.66
C ALA A 355 -0.90 23.10 -19.10
N GLY A 356 -1.01 24.20 -19.82
CA GLY A 356 -1.62 24.24 -21.17
C GLY A 356 -3.14 24.00 -21.21
N ALA A 357 -3.73 23.36 -20.19
CA ALA A 357 -5.16 23.33 -19.91
C ALA A 357 -5.55 24.44 -18.91
N ARG A 358 -6.85 24.74 -18.79
CA ARG A 358 -7.38 25.68 -17.78
C ARG A 358 -8.47 25.04 -16.93
N SER A 359 -8.62 25.47 -15.69
CA SER A 359 -9.76 25.09 -14.84
C SER A 359 -10.95 25.99 -15.10
N ALA A 360 -12.16 25.43 -15.17
CA ALA A 360 -13.42 26.17 -15.22
C ALA A 360 -14.57 25.35 -14.65
N GLY A 361 -15.30 25.91 -13.67
CA GLY A 361 -16.52 25.28 -13.13
C GLY A 361 -16.29 23.89 -12.53
N GLY A 362 -15.10 23.61 -11.98
CA GLY A 362 -14.76 22.29 -11.45
C GLY A 362 -14.36 21.24 -12.48
N ALA A 363 -14.22 21.63 -13.76
CA ALA A 363 -13.71 20.81 -14.85
C ALA A 363 -12.45 21.42 -15.47
N PHE A 364 -11.77 20.66 -16.33
CA PHE A 364 -10.58 21.09 -17.05
C PHE A 364 -10.88 21.25 -18.53
N VAL A 365 -10.46 22.37 -19.11
CA VAL A 365 -10.66 22.71 -20.52
C VAL A 365 -9.34 22.61 -21.27
N PHE A 366 -9.32 21.77 -22.30
CA PHE A 366 -8.20 21.47 -23.19
C PHE A 366 -8.49 22.06 -24.57
N GLY A 367 -7.51 22.74 -25.18
CA GLY A 367 -7.64 23.30 -26.53
C GLY A 367 -7.38 22.24 -27.61
N GLN A 368 -8.12 22.26 -28.71
CA GLN A 368 -7.90 21.31 -29.80
C GLN A 368 -6.55 21.55 -30.49
N ALA A 369 -5.69 20.54 -30.49
CA ALA A 369 -4.38 20.56 -31.13
C ALA A 369 -4.42 19.99 -32.56
N GLY A 370 -5.36 19.11 -32.87
CA GLY A 370 -5.46 18.47 -34.18
C GLY A 370 -6.61 17.47 -34.27
N GLY A 371 -6.53 16.59 -35.26
CA GLY A 371 -7.48 15.50 -35.45
C GLY A 371 -7.75 15.17 -36.91
N THR A 372 -8.36 14.01 -37.13
CA THR A 372 -8.78 13.50 -38.44
C THR A 372 -10.31 13.52 -38.63
N PHE A 373 -11.06 13.93 -37.61
CA PHE A 373 -12.52 13.94 -37.65
C PHE A 373 -13.06 14.85 -38.76
N THR A 374 -14.04 14.34 -39.51
CA THR A 374 -14.79 15.13 -40.48
C THR A 374 -16.28 15.04 -40.24
N ALA A 375 -17.00 16.16 -40.36
CA ALA A 375 -18.46 16.18 -40.24
C ALA A 375 -19.14 15.30 -41.30
N ALA A 376 -18.54 15.15 -42.48
CA ALA A 376 -19.06 14.35 -43.58
C ALA A 376 -19.12 12.84 -43.27
N THR A 377 -18.08 12.31 -42.60
CA THR A 377 -18.02 10.88 -42.23
C THR A 377 -18.56 10.62 -40.83
N GLY A 378 -18.59 11.63 -39.96
CA GLY A 378 -18.98 11.49 -38.56
C GLY A 378 -18.02 10.61 -37.75
N ALA A 379 -16.80 10.37 -38.25
CA ALA A 379 -15.80 9.50 -37.64
C ALA A 379 -14.39 10.11 -37.77
N GLY A 380 -13.47 9.68 -36.89
CA GLY A 380 -12.10 10.16 -36.83
C GLY A 380 -11.73 10.67 -35.43
N THR A 381 -10.54 11.23 -35.30
CA THR A 381 -9.99 11.71 -34.02
C THR A 381 -10.14 13.22 -33.86
N ALA A 382 -10.28 13.65 -32.60
CA ALA A 382 -10.07 15.03 -32.17
C ALA A 382 -9.03 15.01 -31.03
N ASP A 383 -7.90 15.65 -31.28
CA ASP A 383 -6.75 15.66 -30.38
C ASP A 383 -6.72 16.98 -29.63
N TYR A 384 -6.58 16.91 -28.31
CA TYR A 384 -6.56 18.08 -27.43
C TYR A 384 -5.22 18.14 -26.70
N SER A 385 -4.83 19.34 -26.29
CA SER A 385 -3.55 19.61 -25.63
C SER A 385 -3.73 20.17 -24.22
N GLY A 386 -2.73 19.91 -23.38
CA GLY A 386 -2.67 20.35 -21.99
C GLY A 386 -2.70 19.19 -21.02
N SER A 387 -2.41 19.48 -19.76
CA SER A 387 -2.33 18.49 -18.69
C SER A 387 -2.98 18.97 -17.40
N VAL A 388 -3.37 18.00 -16.60
CA VAL A 388 -3.86 18.14 -15.22
C VAL A 388 -3.06 17.17 -14.37
N ARG A 389 -2.41 17.67 -13.32
CA ARG A 389 -1.62 16.88 -12.38
C ARG A 389 -2.26 16.89 -11.01
N PHE A 390 -2.48 15.71 -10.47
CA PHE A 390 -3.01 15.43 -9.14
C PHE A 390 -1.85 14.98 -8.25
N ARG A 391 -1.66 15.62 -7.11
CA ARG A 391 -0.70 15.23 -6.08
C ARG A 391 -1.38 15.02 -4.73
N GLY A 392 -0.93 14.07 -3.93
CA GLY A 392 -1.40 13.82 -2.56
C GLY A 392 -0.51 12.82 -1.82
N HIS A 393 -0.77 12.58 -0.54
CA HIS A 393 -0.03 11.61 0.31
C HIS A 393 1.48 11.85 0.34
N GLY A 394 1.92 13.07 0.62
CA GLY A 394 3.36 13.37 0.65
C GLY A 394 4.08 13.09 -0.68
N ALA A 395 3.37 13.22 -1.80
CA ALA A 395 3.78 12.92 -3.19
C ALA A 395 3.69 11.45 -3.64
N SER A 396 3.27 10.52 -2.78
CA SER A 396 3.02 9.11 -3.17
C SER A 396 1.88 8.98 -4.18
N LEU A 397 0.90 9.88 -4.15
CA LEU A 397 -0.03 10.08 -5.26
C LEU A 397 0.54 11.18 -6.16
N ASP A 398 0.90 10.84 -7.39
CA ASP A 398 1.32 11.79 -8.42
C ASP A 398 0.87 11.31 -9.81
N LEU A 399 -0.29 11.80 -10.27
CA LEU A 399 -0.91 11.42 -11.53
C LEU A 399 -1.05 12.63 -12.44
N THR A 400 -0.43 12.60 -13.61
CA THR A 400 -0.57 13.61 -14.66
C THR A 400 -1.38 13.06 -15.81
N PHE A 401 -2.55 13.63 -16.04
CA PHE A 401 -3.44 13.31 -17.15
C PHE A 401 -3.24 14.38 -18.23
N ALA A 402 -2.80 14.00 -19.41
CA ALA A 402 -2.42 14.93 -20.47
C ALA A 402 -2.99 14.51 -21.83
N ASN A 403 -3.09 15.49 -22.72
CA ASN A 403 -3.36 15.35 -24.15
C ASN A 403 -4.52 14.37 -24.45
N PRO A 404 -5.76 14.68 -24.01
CA PRO A 404 -6.87 13.81 -24.29
C PRO A 404 -7.14 13.73 -25.80
N THR A 405 -7.46 12.53 -26.30
CA THR A 405 -7.91 12.30 -27.67
C THR A 405 -9.29 11.65 -27.62
N VAL A 406 -10.25 12.22 -28.34
CA VAL A 406 -11.54 11.59 -28.60
C VAL A 406 -11.50 10.93 -29.97
N GLU A 407 -11.67 9.61 -30.01
CA GLU A 407 -11.79 8.84 -31.26
C GLU A 407 -13.26 8.50 -31.48
N VAL A 408 -13.89 9.13 -32.47
CA VAL A 408 -15.27 8.84 -32.86
C VAL A 408 -15.27 7.63 -33.77
N VAL A 409 -15.73 6.50 -33.23
CA VAL A 409 -15.77 5.20 -33.91
C VAL A 409 -17.06 5.05 -34.72
N SER A 410 -18.15 5.66 -34.25
CA SER A 410 -19.45 5.67 -34.93
C SER A 410 -20.28 6.87 -34.47
N PRO A 411 -21.42 7.19 -35.11
CA PRO A 411 -22.31 8.25 -34.66
C PRO A 411 -22.82 8.10 -33.21
N GLN A 412 -22.74 6.89 -32.63
CA GLN A 412 -23.26 6.59 -31.29
C GLN A 412 -22.18 6.35 -30.24
N ARG A 413 -20.92 6.11 -30.64
CA ARG A 413 -19.84 5.71 -29.72
C ARG A 413 -18.51 6.35 -30.08
N ALA A 414 -17.79 6.78 -29.04
CA ALA A 414 -16.41 7.23 -29.13
C ALA A 414 -15.56 6.62 -28.00
N ASN A 415 -14.24 6.64 -28.18
CA ASN A 415 -13.24 6.28 -27.17
C ASN A 415 -12.55 7.54 -26.67
N LEU A 416 -12.28 7.61 -25.36
CA LEU A 416 -11.45 8.65 -24.75
C LEU A 416 -10.08 8.06 -24.40
N TYR A 417 -9.04 8.54 -25.07
CA TYR A 417 -7.66 8.26 -24.71
C TYR A 417 -7.06 9.42 -23.94
N VAL A 418 -6.21 9.13 -22.96
CA VAL A 418 -5.51 10.13 -22.15
C VAL A 418 -4.07 9.63 -21.93
N SER A 419 -3.09 10.54 -21.96
CA SER A 419 -1.75 10.23 -21.48
C SER A 419 -1.73 10.29 -19.95
N VAL A 420 -1.53 9.16 -19.29
CA VAL A 420 -1.38 9.06 -17.83
C VAL A 420 0.11 8.88 -17.53
N ASN A 421 0.73 9.88 -16.90
CA ASN A 421 2.17 9.89 -16.59
C ASN A 421 3.06 9.58 -17.82
N GLY A 422 2.63 10.02 -19.01
CA GLY A 422 3.33 9.81 -20.27
C GLY A 422 2.85 8.58 -21.06
N ALA A 423 2.14 7.63 -20.45
CA ALA A 423 1.61 6.45 -21.12
C ALA A 423 0.20 6.70 -21.69
N ARG A 424 -0.05 6.36 -22.96
CA ARG A 424 -1.38 6.51 -23.56
C ARG A 424 -2.31 5.39 -23.08
N VAL A 425 -3.39 5.76 -22.39
CA VAL A 425 -4.38 4.86 -21.80
C VAL A 425 -5.73 5.07 -22.48
N LEU A 426 -6.42 3.97 -22.85
CA LEU A 426 -7.84 4.02 -23.18
C LEU A 426 -8.62 4.25 -21.89
N MET A 427 -8.89 5.51 -21.58
CA MET A 427 -9.42 5.91 -20.28
C MET A 427 -10.89 5.50 -20.11
N GLY A 428 -11.71 5.78 -21.12
CA GLY A 428 -13.14 5.51 -21.06
C GLY A 428 -13.79 5.35 -22.42
N THR A 429 -14.98 4.75 -22.41
CA THR A 429 -15.90 4.72 -23.56
C THR A 429 -16.94 5.82 -23.41
N LEU A 430 -17.31 6.45 -24.52
CA LEU A 430 -18.20 7.60 -24.59
C LEU A 430 -19.49 7.23 -25.32
N ASN A 431 -20.64 7.48 -24.70
CA ASN A 431 -21.96 7.24 -25.29
C ASN A 431 -22.48 8.50 -25.99
N LEU A 432 -22.17 8.66 -27.27
CA LEU A 432 -22.60 9.82 -28.06
C LEU A 432 -24.11 9.85 -28.29
N ALA A 433 -24.78 8.68 -28.29
CA ALA A 433 -26.24 8.60 -28.45
C ALA A 433 -27.00 9.24 -27.29
N ALA A 434 -26.37 9.36 -26.11
CA ALA A 434 -26.91 10.00 -24.92
C ALA A 434 -26.44 11.46 -24.73
N SER A 435 -25.88 12.07 -25.78
CA SER A 435 -25.37 13.44 -25.75
C SER A 435 -26.17 14.39 -26.64
N SER A 436 -26.10 15.69 -26.39
CA SER A 436 -26.62 16.70 -27.32
C SER A 436 -25.54 17.06 -28.34
N ARG A 437 -25.85 16.95 -29.64
CA ARG A 437 -24.97 17.32 -30.75
C ARG A 437 -25.45 18.59 -31.46
N THR A 438 -24.57 19.55 -31.67
CA THR A 438 -24.84 20.77 -32.47
C THR A 438 -23.75 20.98 -33.51
N GLU A 439 -24.10 21.61 -34.63
CA GLU A 439 -23.17 21.97 -35.70
C GLU A 439 -23.38 23.42 -36.10
N VAL A 440 -22.38 24.27 -35.85
CA VAL A 440 -22.46 25.72 -36.07
C VAL A 440 -21.14 26.20 -36.67
N GLY A 441 -21.21 26.90 -37.80
CA GLY A 441 -20.02 27.50 -38.42
C GLY A 441 -18.90 26.49 -38.75
N GLY A 442 -19.26 25.24 -39.08
CA GLY A 442 -18.31 24.16 -39.39
C GLY A 442 -17.70 23.45 -38.18
N ALA A 443 -18.04 23.84 -36.94
CA ALA A 443 -17.65 23.14 -35.72
C ALA A 443 -18.76 22.21 -35.23
N VAL A 444 -18.39 21.02 -34.77
CA VAL A 444 -19.30 20.00 -34.22
C VAL A 444 -19.07 19.89 -32.72
N THR A 445 -20.12 20.13 -31.93
CA THR A 445 -20.07 20.06 -30.47
C THR A 445 -20.94 18.93 -29.94
N TYR A 446 -20.38 18.12 -29.05
CA TYR A 446 -21.09 17.17 -28.20
C TYR A 446 -21.03 17.66 -26.77
N THR A 447 -22.18 17.77 -26.09
CA THR A 447 -22.26 18.24 -24.71
C THR A 447 -22.79 17.14 -23.80
N GLY A 448 -22.18 17.01 -22.61
CA GLY A 448 -22.64 16.12 -21.55
C GLY A 448 -22.57 14.64 -21.90
N VAL A 449 -21.59 14.23 -22.71
CA VAL A 449 -21.43 12.84 -23.16
C VAL A 449 -21.12 11.93 -21.97
N PRO A 450 -21.97 10.95 -21.64
CA PRO A 450 -21.67 10.01 -20.57
C PRO A 450 -20.41 9.20 -20.88
N ALA A 451 -19.54 9.09 -19.88
CA ALA A 451 -18.27 8.38 -19.98
C ALA A 451 -18.20 7.25 -18.94
N THR A 452 -17.78 6.06 -19.36
CA THR A 452 -17.59 4.89 -18.49
C THR A 452 -16.15 4.43 -18.53
N LEU A 453 -15.58 4.16 -17.35
CA LEU A 453 -14.18 3.77 -17.17
C LEU A 453 -13.92 2.39 -17.79
N THR A 454 -12.78 2.22 -18.47
CA THR A 454 -12.35 0.90 -18.94
C THR A 454 -11.46 0.20 -17.90
N GLY A 455 -11.09 -1.07 -18.11
CA GLY A 455 -10.10 -1.74 -17.25
C GLY A 455 -8.72 -1.08 -17.27
N ALA A 456 -8.28 -0.57 -18.43
CA ALA A 456 -7.03 0.19 -18.51
C ALA A 456 -7.13 1.53 -17.75
N GLY A 457 -8.29 2.20 -17.82
CA GLY A 457 -8.58 3.39 -17.02
C GLY A 457 -8.64 3.11 -15.52
N ALA A 458 -9.21 1.98 -15.10
CA ALA A 458 -9.23 1.54 -13.70
C ALA A 458 -7.82 1.35 -13.13
N ASN A 459 -6.93 0.73 -13.90
CA ASN A 459 -5.53 0.55 -13.52
C ASN A 459 -4.77 1.88 -13.40
N ALA A 460 -5.13 2.90 -14.18
CA ALA A 460 -4.57 4.25 -14.05
C ALA A 460 -4.90 4.91 -12.69
N PHE A 461 -5.89 4.39 -11.97
CA PHE A 461 -6.21 4.74 -10.59
C PHE A 461 -5.84 3.61 -9.61
N ASN A 462 -4.80 2.82 -9.90
CA ASN A 462 -4.35 1.69 -9.06
C ASN A 462 -5.46 0.69 -8.67
N GLY A 463 -6.51 0.55 -9.48
CA GLY A 463 -7.61 -0.37 -9.22
C GLY A 463 -8.62 0.11 -8.16
N PHE A 464 -8.52 1.35 -7.66
CA PHE A 464 -9.50 1.91 -6.70
C PHE A 464 -10.91 2.09 -7.29
N TYR A 465 -11.02 2.13 -8.62
CA TYR A 465 -12.29 2.18 -9.35
C TYR A 465 -12.44 0.93 -10.22
N ALA A 466 -13.67 0.46 -10.38
CA ALA A 466 -13.96 -0.73 -11.17
C ALA A 466 -14.13 -0.40 -12.65
N THR A 467 -13.92 -1.40 -13.51
CA THR A 467 -14.31 -1.30 -14.92
C THR A 467 -15.81 -1.06 -15.02
N GLY A 468 -16.22 -0.09 -15.84
CA GLY A 468 -17.63 0.31 -16.00
C GLY A 468 -18.06 1.43 -15.07
N ASP A 469 -17.25 1.83 -14.08
CA ASP A 469 -17.58 2.95 -13.20
C ASP A 469 -17.82 4.24 -14.01
N PRO A 470 -18.81 5.06 -13.64
CA PRO A 470 -19.05 6.32 -14.31
C PRO A 470 -17.92 7.30 -14.03
N LEU A 471 -17.46 7.96 -15.08
CA LEU A 471 -16.60 9.15 -15.05
C LEU A 471 -17.46 10.41 -15.13
N ASP A 472 -16.86 11.57 -14.86
CA ASP A 472 -17.55 12.84 -15.14
C ASP A 472 -17.86 12.91 -16.65
N PRO A 473 -19.06 13.40 -17.05
CA PRO A 473 -19.40 13.55 -18.46
C PRO A 473 -18.40 14.43 -19.23
N VAL A 474 -18.16 14.06 -20.49
CA VAL A 474 -17.23 14.78 -21.38
C VAL A 474 -18.04 15.70 -22.29
N SER A 475 -17.63 16.96 -22.44
CA SER A 475 -18.15 17.83 -23.50
C SER A 475 -17.00 18.22 -24.42
N PHE A 476 -17.15 18.03 -25.72
CA PHE A 476 -16.08 18.32 -26.66
C PHE A 476 -16.60 18.93 -27.97
N THR A 477 -15.83 19.85 -28.51
CA THR A 477 -16.03 20.50 -29.80
C THR A 477 -14.87 20.14 -30.71
N VAL A 478 -15.21 19.68 -31.91
CA VAL A 478 -14.28 19.54 -33.03
C VAL A 478 -14.47 20.75 -33.94
N GLY A 479 -13.46 21.60 -34.01
CA GLY A 479 -13.49 22.86 -34.76
C GLY A 479 -12.09 23.21 -35.28
N ALA A 480 -11.78 24.50 -35.38
CA ALA A 480 -10.44 24.94 -35.74
C ALA A 480 -9.44 24.64 -34.61
N PRO A 481 -8.16 24.31 -34.93
CA PRO A 481 -7.12 24.20 -33.92
C PRO A 481 -7.05 25.47 -33.07
N ALA A 482 -7.02 25.28 -31.75
CA ALA A 482 -6.93 26.34 -30.77
C ALA A 482 -5.58 26.22 -30.08
N ALA A 483 -4.76 27.27 -30.12
CA ALA A 483 -3.47 27.27 -29.45
C ALA A 483 -3.65 26.89 -27.97
N ALA A 484 -2.82 25.96 -27.48
CA ALA A 484 -2.72 25.70 -26.05
C ALA A 484 -2.45 27.02 -25.31
N ALA A 485 -3.05 27.22 -24.13
CA ALA A 485 -2.75 28.40 -23.34
C ALA A 485 -1.24 28.40 -23.02
N SER A 486 -0.51 29.39 -23.53
CA SER A 486 0.91 29.58 -23.22
C SER A 486 1.02 30.03 -21.76
N GLY A 487 1.24 29.09 -20.85
CA GLY A 487 1.39 29.36 -19.43
C GLY A 487 2.06 28.21 -18.71
N GLY A 488 2.89 28.54 -17.71
CA GLY A 488 3.49 27.56 -16.81
C GLY A 488 2.44 26.80 -16.00
N THR A 489 2.88 25.85 -15.19
CA THR A 489 2.01 25.09 -14.29
C THR A 489 1.30 26.02 -13.30
N VAL A 490 -0.04 25.93 -13.22
CA VAL A 490 -0.88 26.69 -12.29
C VAL A 490 -1.59 25.72 -11.34
N VAL A 491 -1.48 25.94 -10.03
CA VAL A 491 -2.29 25.22 -9.03
C VAL A 491 -3.72 25.77 -9.06
N VAL A 492 -4.69 24.90 -9.31
CA VAL A 492 -6.11 25.28 -9.48
C VAL A 492 -7.00 24.82 -8.33
N ALA A 493 -6.51 23.90 -7.50
CA ALA A 493 -7.11 23.53 -6.24
C ALA A 493 -6.04 22.93 -5.32
N SER A 494 -6.17 23.13 -4.02
CA SER A 494 -5.31 22.53 -3.00
C SER A 494 -6.13 22.27 -1.74
N ALA A 495 -5.76 21.23 -0.99
CA ALA A 495 -6.27 21.05 0.36
C ALA A 495 -5.98 22.30 1.21
N PRO A 496 -6.85 22.65 2.18
CA PRO A 496 -6.54 23.69 3.15
C PRO A 496 -5.20 23.37 3.82
N ALA A 497 -4.33 24.36 3.96
CA ALA A 497 -3.04 24.17 4.60
C ALA A 497 -3.26 23.64 6.03
N ARG A 498 -2.77 22.42 6.31
CA ARG A 498 -2.70 21.87 7.66
C ARG A 498 -1.86 22.83 8.51
N ALA A 499 -2.28 23.14 9.73
CA ALA A 499 -1.45 23.90 10.65
C ALA A 499 -0.09 23.21 10.75
N ALA A 500 1.00 23.94 10.51
CA ALA A 500 2.33 23.36 10.56
C ALA A 500 2.55 22.77 11.95
N THR A 501 2.83 21.46 12.01
CA THR A 501 3.21 20.79 13.24
C THR A 501 4.52 21.39 13.72
N ARG A 502 4.52 21.97 14.92
CA ARG A 502 5.75 22.54 15.52
C ARG A 502 6.73 21.39 15.76
N THR A 503 8.00 21.60 15.41
CA THR A 503 9.10 20.68 15.74
C THR A 503 9.89 21.22 16.93
N PRO A 504 10.38 20.34 17.84
CA PRO A 504 11.19 20.77 18.96
C PRO A 504 12.50 21.41 18.46
N ALA A 505 12.92 22.51 19.09
CA ALA A 505 14.22 23.10 18.80
C ALA A 505 15.36 22.10 19.11
N PRO A 506 16.48 22.10 18.36
CA PRO A 506 17.57 21.14 18.57
C PRO A 506 18.36 21.34 19.88
N ALA A 507 18.19 22.49 20.54
CA ALA A 507 18.76 22.82 21.84
C ALA A 507 17.71 23.65 22.61
N PRO A 508 17.75 23.69 23.96
CA PRO A 508 16.73 24.37 24.75
C PRO A 508 16.66 25.87 24.36
N PRO A 509 15.52 26.34 23.82
CA PRO A 509 15.40 27.70 23.31
C PRO A 509 15.25 28.74 24.44
N ALA A 510 14.97 28.30 25.66
CA ALA A 510 14.87 29.12 26.85
C ALA A 510 15.19 28.29 28.10
N SER A 511 15.68 28.96 29.15
CA SER A 511 15.95 28.37 30.47
C SER A 511 15.29 29.16 31.60
N THR A 512 14.43 30.12 31.27
CA THR A 512 13.66 30.91 32.26
C THR A 512 12.21 31.08 31.83
N GLY A 513 11.34 31.35 32.81
CA GLY A 513 9.94 31.67 32.60
C GLY A 513 8.98 30.47 32.57
N VAL A 514 9.45 29.29 32.98
CA VAL A 514 8.61 28.19 33.50
C VAL A 514 8.77 28.13 35.01
N GLU A 515 7.68 27.86 35.73
CA GLU A 515 7.67 27.60 37.17
C GLU A 515 7.03 26.23 37.44
N ILE A 516 7.66 25.39 38.26
CA ILE A 516 7.04 24.17 38.77
C ILE A 516 6.14 24.58 39.94
N VAL A 517 4.85 24.28 39.85
CA VAL A 517 3.85 24.63 40.87
C VAL A 517 3.44 23.45 41.73
N GLU A 518 3.65 22.22 41.25
CA GLU A 518 3.37 20.97 41.95
C GLU A 518 4.26 19.84 41.44
N GLY A 519 4.58 18.87 42.30
CA GLY A 519 5.48 17.76 42.00
C GLY A 519 6.96 18.09 42.18
N GLU A 520 7.78 17.07 42.41
CA GLU A 520 9.23 17.17 42.49
C GLU A 520 9.85 16.48 41.26
N PRO A 521 10.90 17.05 40.64
CA PRO A 521 11.57 16.43 39.51
C PRO A 521 12.32 15.14 39.92
N VAL A 522 11.64 14.01 39.81
CA VAL A 522 12.19 12.67 40.02
C VAL A 522 11.95 11.81 38.77
N PRO A 523 12.74 10.75 38.54
CA PRO A 523 12.55 9.87 37.39
C PRO A 523 11.15 9.23 37.46
N GLY A 524 10.36 9.39 36.39
CA GLY A 524 9.00 8.88 36.33
C GLY A 524 7.98 9.70 37.12
N GLY A 525 8.40 10.77 37.79
CA GLY A 525 7.52 11.60 38.62
C GLY A 525 6.66 12.57 37.80
N GLU A 526 5.44 12.80 38.26
CA GLU A 526 4.54 13.83 37.71
C GLU A 526 4.97 15.22 38.18
N VAL A 527 4.98 16.19 37.26
CA VAL A 527 5.19 17.60 37.56
C VAL A 527 4.10 18.44 36.93
N THR A 528 3.62 19.45 37.66
CA THR A 528 2.78 20.52 37.11
C THR A 528 3.60 21.79 36.98
N ILE A 529 3.65 22.32 35.77
CA ILE A 529 4.38 23.54 35.42
C ILE A 529 3.44 24.62 34.89
N THR A 530 3.84 25.87 35.09
CA THR A 530 3.15 27.03 34.52
C THR A 530 4.10 27.96 33.79
N ALA A 531 3.60 28.65 32.76
CA ALA A 531 4.34 29.67 32.04
C ALA A 531 3.40 30.67 31.34
N SER A 532 3.84 31.92 31.22
CA SER A 532 3.00 33.01 30.69
C SER A 532 3.60 33.71 29.47
N GLY A 533 2.73 34.40 28.74
CA GLY A 533 3.08 35.27 27.61
C GLY A 533 2.98 34.60 26.24
N PHE A 534 2.22 33.50 26.13
CA PHE A 534 1.79 32.92 24.87
C PHE A 534 0.65 33.75 24.25
N GLN A 535 0.26 33.44 23.01
CA GLN A 535 -0.94 34.06 22.44
C GLN A 535 -2.19 33.54 23.19
N PRO A 536 -3.22 34.38 23.41
CA PRO A 536 -4.50 33.93 23.97
C PRO A 536 -5.09 32.74 23.20
N ASN A 537 -5.43 31.66 23.91
CA ASN A 537 -5.97 30.41 23.36
C ASN A 537 -5.04 29.70 22.36
N GLU A 538 -3.73 29.90 22.47
CA GLU A 538 -2.77 29.22 21.60
C GLU A 538 -2.76 27.71 21.86
N THR A 539 -2.96 26.91 20.82
CA THR A 539 -2.85 25.45 20.85
C THR A 539 -1.59 24.96 20.15
N GLY A 540 -1.25 23.68 20.36
CA GLY A 540 -0.09 23.06 19.73
C GLY A 540 1.25 23.53 20.31
N ILE A 541 1.28 23.93 21.59
CA ILE A 541 2.51 24.31 22.30
C ILE A 541 3.24 23.02 22.66
N LEU A 542 4.53 22.94 22.32
CA LEU A 542 5.34 21.77 22.65
C LEU A 542 5.84 21.87 24.08
N VAL A 543 5.77 20.77 24.82
CA VAL A 543 6.50 20.56 26.08
C VAL A 543 7.67 19.64 25.79
N VAL A 544 8.89 20.09 26.06
CA VAL A 544 10.11 19.38 25.66
C VAL A 544 11.12 19.40 26.79
N ILE A 545 11.64 18.24 27.16
CA ILE A 545 12.78 18.10 28.06
C ILE A 545 14.05 17.83 27.28
N TYR A 546 15.15 18.48 27.69
CA TYR A 546 16.41 18.46 26.97
C TYR A 546 17.48 17.64 27.70
N SER A 547 17.83 16.52 27.07
CA SER A 547 19.14 15.84 27.10
C SER A 547 19.61 15.68 25.64
N GLU A 548 18.91 14.81 24.90
CA GLU A 548 18.49 14.96 23.50
C GLU A 548 17.01 15.45 23.54
N PRO A 549 16.47 16.20 22.55
CA PRO A 549 15.11 16.73 22.68
C PRO A 549 14.06 15.61 22.74
N ILE A 550 13.46 15.42 23.91
CA ILE A 550 12.35 14.50 24.16
C ILE A 550 11.07 15.32 24.27
N VAL A 551 10.09 15.06 23.40
CA VAL A 551 8.81 15.76 23.39
C VAL A 551 7.87 15.06 24.38
N LEU A 552 7.46 15.77 25.42
CA LEU A 552 6.54 15.27 26.45
C LEU A 552 5.07 15.55 26.08
N ASP A 553 4.80 16.65 25.39
CA ASP A 553 3.46 16.99 24.87
C ASP A 553 3.59 17.85 23.61
N ARG A 554 2.64 17.72 22.68
CA ARG A 554 2.57 18.48 21.42
C ARG A 554 1.41 19.45 21.37
N ASN A 555 0.47 19.35 22.31
CA ASN A 555 -0.80 20.05 22.25
C ASN A 555 -1.16 20.75 23.57
N ALA A 556 -0.14 21.14 24.35
CA ALA A 556 -0.37 22.06 25.46
C ALA A 556 -1.03 23.34 24.92
N THR A 557 -1.96 23.86 25.71
CA THR A 557 -2.84 24.97 25.30
C THR A 557 -2.75 26.10 26.31
N ALA A 558 -2.60 27.32 25.81
CA ALA A 558 -2.68 28.52 26.62
C ALA A 558 -4.14 28.92 26.84
N ASP A 559 -4.45 29.49 28.00
CA ASP A 559 -5.77 30.04 28.29
C ASP A 559 -6.03 31.37 27.56
N ALA A 560 -7.15 32.02 27.87
CA ALA A 560 -7.52 33.32 27.29
C ALA A 560 -6.56 34.47 27.67
N ASN A 561 -5.71 34.30 28.68
CA ASN A 561 -4.71 35.28 29.10
C ASN A 561 -3.32 35.00 28.48
N GLY A 562 -3.15 33.84 27.83
CA GLY A 562 -1.86 33.40 27.30
C GLY A 562 -1.01 32.67 28.34
N ASP A 563 -1.64 32.13 29.39
CA ASP A 563 -1.00 31.34 30.43
C ASP A 563 -1.20 29.85 30.14
N VAL A 564 -0.12 29.07 30.26
CA VAL A 564 -0.13 27.61 30.09
C VAL A 564 0.07 26.96 31.44
N THR A 565 -0.78 26.00 31.78
CA THR A 565 -0.56 25.02 32.84
C THR A 565 -0.46 23.65 32.18
N TRP A 566 0.62 22.93 32.46
CA TRP A 566 0.84 21.59 31.95
C TRP A 566 1.21 20.64 33.08
N THR A 567 0.59 19.47 33.09
CA THR A 567 0.87 18.39 34.03
C THR A 567 1.25 17.15 33.23
N GLY A 568 2.34 16.49 33.61
CA GLY A 568 2.76 15.24 33.00
C GLY A 568 3.99 14.63 33.65
N LEU A 569 4.31 13.40 33.25
CA LEU A 569 5.45 12.66 33.78
C LEU A 569 6.77 13.10 33.16
N LEU A 570 7.81 13.10 33.98
CA LEU A 570 9.19 13.11 33.50
C LEU A 570 9.62 11.69 33.14
N PRO A 571 10.45 11.49 32.09
CA PRO A 571 10.92 10.15 31.71
C PRO A 571 11.64 9.42 32.86
N ALA A 572 11.34 8.13 33.05
CA ALA A 572 11.82 7.31 34.16
C ALA A 572 13.31 6.98 34.12
N GLU A 573 13.91 7.08 32.94
CA GLU A 573 15.32 6.82 32.68
C GLU A 573 16.20 8.08 32.82
N LEU A 574 15.60 9.27 32.92
CA LEU A 574 16.36 10.52 33.04
C LEU A 574 16.76 10.78 34.49
N THR A 575 18.04 11.11 34.68
CA THR A 575 18.62 11.56 35.95
C THR A 575 19.65 12.65 35.68
N GLY A 576 19.86 13.54 36.64
CA GLY A 576 20.81 14.64 36.53
C GLY A 576 20.19 15.92 35.97
N GLU A 577 21.03 16.77 35.38
CA GLU A 577 20.66 18.11 34.94
C GLU A 577 19.97 18.10 33.56
N HIS A 578 18.80 18.72 33.47
CA HIS A 578 18.01 18.85 32.25
C HIS A 578 17.42 20.25 32.11
N THR A 579 16.83 20.55 30.96
CA THR A 579 16.03 21.77 30.78
C THR A 579 14.66 21.40 30.25
N LEU A 580 13.61 21.77 30.99
CA LEU A 580 12.22 21.60 30.57
C LEU A 580 11.73 22.89 29.92
N THR A 581 11.02 22.80 28.80
CA THR A 581 10.63 23.96 28.00
C THR A 581 9.21 23.87 27.47
N LEU A 582 8.59 25.03 27.25
CA LEU A 582 7.34 25.23 26.53
C LEU A 582 7.62 26.06 25.26
N GLN A 583 7.22 25.57 24.08
CA GLN A 583 7.57 26.14 22.78
C GLN A 583 6.31 26.41 21.93
N GLY A 584 5.92 27.67 21.84
CA GLY A 584 4.77 28.17 21.07
C GLY A 584 5.11 29.50 20.37
N SER A 585 4.24 30.51 20.49
CA SER A 585 4.48 31.88 20.02
C SER A 585 5.65 32.56 20.73
N VAL A 586 5.96 32.06 21.94
CA VAL A 586 7.16 32.35 22.70
C VAL A 586 7.78 31.03 23.18
N SER A 587 9.05 31.07 23.60
CA SER A 587 9.68 29.97 24.31
C SER A 587 9.90 30.33 25.77
N ARG A 588 9.65 29.37 26.66
CA ARG A 588 9.88 29.45 28.11
C ARG A 588 10.60 28.19 28.55
N GLY A 589 11.41 28.26 29.60
CA GLY A 589 12.02 27.06 30.15
C GLY A 589 12.44 27.17 31.59
N ILE A 590 12.95 26.07 32.14
CA ILE A 590 13.51 25.97 33.48
C ILE A 590 14.59 24.88 33.50
N PRO A 591 15.80 25.15 34.02
CA PRO A 591 16.73 24.09 34.36
C PRO A 591 16.19 23.30 35.55
N ILE A 592 16.17 21.98 35.43
CA ILE A 592 15.75 21.07 36.49
C ILE A 592 16.83 20.04 36.76
N THR A 593 17.00 19.66 38.01
CA THR A 593 17.80 18.51 38.40
C THR A 593 16.84 17.37 38.70
N ILE A 594 16.84 16.33 37.87
CA ILE A 594 16.10 15.11 38.17
C ILE A 594 16.94 14.29 39.14
N ALA A 595 16.49 14.18 40.39
CA ALA A 595 17.25 13.50 41.42
C ALA A 595 17.43 12.01 41.08
N GLU A 596 18.66 11.47 41.14
CA GLU A 596 18.83 10.02 41.15
C GLU A 596 18.03 9.46 42.33
N ILE A 597 17.17 8.47 42.07
CA ILE A 597 16.53 7.70 43.13
C ILE A 597 17.65 6.86 43.77
N MET A 598 18.38 7.47 44.70
CA MET A 598 18.97 6.68 45.77
C MET A 598 17.80 5.95 46.41
N ALA A 599 17.91 4.63 46.55
CA ALA A 599 17.01 3.82 47.35
C ALA A 599 17.09 4.27 48.82
N THR A 600 16.63 5.47 49.09
CA THR A 600 16.25 5.98 50.40
C THR A 600 14.81 5.57 50.54
N THR A 601 14.64 4.45 51.24
CA THR A 601 13.46 4.09 52.02
C THR A 601 12.95 5.32 52.78
N THR A 602 12.18 6.13 52.09
CA THR A 602 11.39 7.20 52.67
C THR A 602 9.97 6.69 52.56
N SER A 603 9.44 6.31 53.72
CA SER A 603 8.10 5.76 53.92
C SER A 603 7.06 6.52 53.09
N LEU A 604 6.56 5.87 52.05
CA LEU A 604 5.19 6.07 51.59
C LEU A 604 4.32 5.19 52.49
N ASP A 605 3.15 5.68 52.88
CA ASP A 605 2.19 4.96 53.73
C ASP A 605 1.54 3.73 53.02
N GLY A 606 2.22 3.12 52.05
CA GLY A 606 1.75 1.98 51.25
C GLY A 606 2.77 0.85 51.15
N CYS A 607 2.30 -0.31 50.69
CA CYS A 607 3.02 -1.57 50.65
C CYS A 607 3.89 -1.74 49.41
N VAL A 608 5.05 -2.38 49.57
CA VAL A 608 5.92 -2.70 48.44
C VAL A 608 5.29 -3.81 47.61
N VAL A 609 5.17 -3.57 46.30
CA VAL A 609 4.77 -4.60 45.33
C VAL A 609 5.96 -5.54 45.12
N THR A 610 5.75 -6.84 45.36
CA THR A 610 6.76 -7.90 45.20
C THR A 610 6.60 -8.68 43.89
N GLY A 611 5.47 -8.50 43.21
CA GLY A 611 5.19 -9.03 41.89
C GLY A 611 3.92 -8.41 41.32
N ALA A 612 3.93 -8.11 40.02
CA ALA A 612 2.79 -7.57 39.31
C ALA A 612 2.72 -8.15 37.90
N SER A 613 1.51 -8.31 37.38
CA SER A 613 1.28 -8.62 35.98
C SER A 613 0.16 -7.77 35.38
N LEU A 614 0.39 -7.30 34.15
CA LEU A 614 -0.57 -6.58 33.34
C LEU A 614 -0.89 -7.43 32.11
N THR A 615 -2.17 -7.71 31.88
CA THR A 615 -2.65 -8.38 30.67
C THR A 615 -3.60 -7.47 29.92
N TRP A 616 -3.30 -7.21 28.65
CA TRP A 616 -4.07 -6.26 27.84
C TRP A 616 -4.03 -6.58 26.35
N GLY A 617 -5.17 -6.52 25.69
CA GLY A 617 -5.26 -6.73 24.25
C GLY A 617 -4.76 -5.55 23.41
N PHE A 618 -4.68 -4.34 23.95
CA PHE A 618 -4.73 -3.08 23.19
C PHE A 618 -6.14 -2.76 22.67
N LYS A 619 -6.48 -3.24 21.46
CA LYS A 619 -7.82 -3.08 20.85
C LYS A 619 -8.06 -4.13 19.76
N GLU A 620 -9.09 -4.95 19.88
CA GLU A 620 -9.36 -6.07 18.95
C GLU A 620 -9.50 -5.60 17.51
N ALA A 621 -10.27 -4.52 17.28
CA ALA A 621 -10.45 -3.96 15.95
C ALA A 621 -9.12 -3.49 15.33
N PHE A 622 -8.17 -3.01 16.15
CA PHE A 622 -6.85 -2.61 15.67
C PHE A 622 -5.98 -3.81 15.32
N ARG A 623 -5.91 -4.81 16.22
CA ARG A 623 -5.18 -6.06 15.93
C ARG A 623 -5.69 -6.73 14.66
N SER A 624 -7.02 -6.84 14.52
CA SER A 624 -7.68 -7.37 13.33
C SER A 624 -7.33 -6.59 12.06
N TYR A 625 -7.28 -5.26 12.13
CA TYR A 625 -6.84 -4.41 11.03
C TYR A 625 -5.37 -4.65 10.65
N VAL A 626 -4.46 -4.69 11.63
CA VAL A 626 -3.03 -4.92 11.43
C VAL A 626 -2.78 -6.28 10.79
N SER A 627 -3.33 -7.37 11.37
CA SER A 627 -3.19 -8.72 10.82
C SER A 627 -4.05 -8.98 9.57
N GLY A 628 -4.91 -8.04 9.22
CA GLY A 628 -5.89 -8.16 8.14
C GLY A 628 -5.31 -7.90 6.75
N THR A 629 -6.16 -8.06 5.73
CA THR A 629 -5.75 -7.93 4.31
C THR A 629 -5.48 -6.50 3.87
N ILE A 630 -5.86 -5.50 4.69
CA ILE A 630 -5.68 -4.08 4.41
C ILE A 630 -4.27 -3.65 4.81
N ALA A 631 -3.92 -3.77 6.10
CA ALA A 631 -2.60 -3.39 6.57
C ALA A 631 -1.54 -4.43 6.20
N LYS A 632 -1.89 -5.73 6.12
CA LYS A 632 -0.93 -6.82 5.87
C LYS A 632 0.30 -6.71 6.78
N GLY A 633 0.01 -6.38 8.03
CA GLY A 633 0.97 -6.05 9.04
C GLY A 633 1.21 -7.18 10.03
N GLU A 634 2.03 -6.89 11.02
CA GLU A 634 2.33 -7.76 12.13
C GLU A 634 2.59 -6.93 13.39
N TRP A 635 2.75 -7.60 14.52
CA TRP A 635 3.30 -6.99 15.72
C TRP A 635 4.40 -7.87 16.30
N THR A 636 5.37 -7.21 16.92
CA THR A 636 6.45 -7.86 17.67
C THR A 636 6.45 -7.33 19.09
N VAL A 637 6.81 -8.19 20.04
CA VAL A 637 7.01 -7.81 21.44
C VAL A 637 8.49 -7.80 21.77
N GLY A 638 8.90 -6.90 22.66
CA GLY A 638 10.29 -6.72 23.10
C GLY A 638 10.39 -6.44 24.59
N GLU A 639 11.62 -6.43 25.10
CA GLU A 639 11.96 -5.96 26.46
C GLU A 639 11.19 -6.64 27.60
N GLY A 640 10.89 -7.93 27.44
CA GLY A 640 10.20 -8.73 28.45
C GLY A 640 8.68 -8.78 28.29
N ALA A 641 8.10 -8.01 27.36
CA ALA A 641 6.71 -8.19 26.97
C ALA A 641 6.50 -9.55 26.28
N THR A 642 5.32 -10.12 26.50
CA THR A 642 4.90 -11.41 25.95
C THR A 642 3.60 -11.24 25.16
N TYR A 643 3.31 -12.20 24.27
CA TYR A 643 2.05 -12.23 23.55
C TYR A 643 1.48 -13.63 23.54
N GLU A 644 0.28 -13.79 24.09
CA GLU A 644 -0.54 -14.99 24.00
C GLU A 644 -1.93 -14.57 23.53
N THR A 645 -2.34 -15.04 22.36
CA THR A 645 -3.55 -14.52 21.70
C THR A 645 -4.77 -14.62 22.62
N PRO A 646 -5.51 -13.51 22.86
CA PRO A 646 -5.43 -12.21 22.16
C PRO A 646 -4.58 -11.13 22.86
N ASN A 647 -3.90 -11.45 23.96
CA ASN A 647 -3.39 -10.48 24.91
C ASN A 647 -1.86 -10.33 24.89
N PHE A 648 -1.42 -9.11 25.14
CA PHE A 648 -0.06 -8.78 25.54
C PHE A 648 0.06 -8.93 27.06
N GLY A 649 1.19 -9.46 27.52
CA GLY A 649 1.48 -9.68 28.93
C GLY A 649 2.77 -8.97 29.34
N PHE A 650 2.72 -8.26 30.46
CA PHE A 650 3.84 -7.57 31.07
C PHE A 650 3.96 -7.97 32.54
N THR A 651 5.19 -8.01 33.05
CA THR A 651 5.47 -8.37 34.45
C THR A 651 6.42 -7.39 35.09
N SER A 652 6.21 -7.07 36.36
CA SER A 652 7.09 -6.22 37.16
C SER A 652 7.23 -6.79 38.56
N ASP A 653 8.31 -6.44 39.25
CA ASP A 653 8.55 -6.68 40.67
C ASP A 653 8.80 -5.37 41.43
N THR A 654 8.43 -4.25 40.81
CA THR A 654 8.61 -2.90 41.34
C THR A 654 7.30 -2.13 41.32
N GLY A 655 7.00 -1.45 42.41
CA GLY A 655 5.80 -0.64 42.56
C GLY A 655 5.42 -0.44 44.02
N SER A 656 4.36 0.34 44.23
CA SER A 656 3.77 0.56 45.55
C SER A 656 2.24 0.48 45.47
N TYR A 657 1.61 -0.01 46.53
CA TYR A 657 0.16 -0.10 46.64
C TYR A 657 -0.28 0.09 48.08
N ASP A 658 -1.16 1.05 48.35
CA ASP A 658 -1.81 1.23 49.64
C ASP A 658 -3.20 0.57 49.63
N PRO A 659 -3.36 -0.58 50.32
CA PRO A 659 -4.64 -1.28 50.35
C PRO A 659 -5.72 -0.56 51.18
N ALA A 660 -5.38 0.49 51.95
CA ALA A 660 -6.36 1.27 52.69
C ALA A 660 -7.06 2.33 51.83
N THR A 661 -6.35 2.90 50.86
CA THR A 661 -6.86 3.96 49.97
C THR A 661 -7.14 3.48 48.55
N GLY A 662 -6.54 2.36 48.13
CA GLY A 662 -6.54 1.89 46.75
C GLY A 662 -5.51 2.58 45.87
N GLU A 663 -4.72 3.51 46.41
CA GLU A 663 -3.68 4.23 45.67
C GLU A 663 -2.49 3.33 45.36
N GLY A 664 -1.87 3.51 44.19
CA GLY A 664 -0.65 2.76 43.86
C GLY A 664 -0.07 3.07 42.50
N THR A 665 1.18 2.69 42.32
CA THR A 665 1.94 2.92 41.08
C THR A 665 2.74 1.69 40.71
N ILE A 666 2.62 1.24 39.46
CA ILE A 666 3.33 0.07 38.93
C ILE A 666 3.87 0.38 37.55
N SER A 667 5.19 0.27 37.39
CA SER A 667 5.87 0.39 36.10
C SER A 667 6.21 -0.99 35.55
N PHE A 668 5.87 -1.24 34.30
CA PHE A 668 6.17 -2.47 33.59
C PHE A 668 7.19 -2.20 32.48
N PRO A 669 8.31 -2.95 32.39
CA PRO A 669 9.11 -2.94 31.18
C PRO A 669 8.37 -3.67 30.06
N GLY A 670 8.73 -3.37 28.80
CA GLY A 670 8.26 -4.13 27.65
C GLY A 670 7.69 -3.26 26.54
N THR A 671 7.80 -3.74 25.30
CA THR A 671 7.37 -3.00 24.12
C THR A 671 6.50 -3.86 23.19
N ILE A 672 5.60 -3.21 22.46
CA ILE A 672 4.81 -3.75 21.37
C ILE A 672 5.04 -2.86 20.16
N THR A 673 5.59 -3.41 19.07
CA THR A 673 5.75 -2.69 17.80
C THR A 673 4.75 -3.21 16.78
N PHE A 674 3.87 -2.35 16.30
CA PHE A 674 2.92 -2.63 15.22
C PHE A 674 3.49 -2.14 13.89
N THR A 675 3.54 -3.02 12.89
CA THR A 675 3.96 -2.68 11.52
C THR A 675 2.88 -3.02 10.50
N GLY A 676 2.83 -2.33 9.36
CA GLY A 676 1.84 -2.56 8.31
C GLY A 676 2.02 -1.63 7.10
N HIS A 677 1.24 -1.85 6.04
CA HIS A 677 1.27 -1.10 4.77
C HIS A 677 2.65 -1.07 4.11
N GLY A 678 3.42 -2.15 4.21
CA GLY A 678 4.80 -2.19 3.68
C GLY A 678 5.78 -1.31 4.46
N GLY A 679 5.51 -1.06 5.75
CA GLY A 679 6.39 -0.30 6.66
C GLY A 679 5.93 1.13 6.94
N VAL A 680 4.83 1.59 6.33
CA VAL A 680 4.26 2.93 6.56
C VAL A 680 3.59 3.00 7.94
N LEU A 681 2.85 1.97 8.34
CA LEU A 681 2.53 1.81 9.75
C LEU A 681 3.77 1.23 10.42
N ASN A 682 4.34 1.97 11.37
CA ASN A 682 5.44 1.53 12.21
C ASN A 682 5.36 2.32 13.52
N THR A 683 4.68 1.76 14.50
CA THR A 683 4.42 2.40 15.79
C THR A 683 4.75 1.44 16.91
N THR A 684 5.61 1.86 17.83
CA THR A 684 5.95 1.13 19.04
C THR A 684 5.27 1.81 20.22
N ILE A 685 4.52 1.02 21.00
CA ILE A 685 4.08 1.40 22.34
C ILE A 685 4.91 0.62 23.36
N GLY A 686 5.25 1.24 24.48
CA GLY A 686 6.13 0.61 25.44
C GLY A 686 5.96 1.13 26.86
N ASN A 687 6.64 0.44 27.77
CA ASN A 687 6.78 0.77 29.18
C ASN A 687 5.45 1.15 29.86
N PRO A 688 4.46 0.23 29.91
CA PRO A 688 3.19 0.54 30.57
C PRO A 688 3.40 0.96 32.03
N HIS A 689 2.77 2.08 32.41
CA HIS A 689 2.72 2.53 33.78
C HIS A 689 1.26 2.66 34.22
N ILE A 690 0.92 2.02 35.34
CA ILE A 690 -0.42 2.10 35.94
C ILE A 690 -0.33 3.00 37.17
N GLU A 691 -1.16 4.04 37.17
CA GLU A 691 -1.45 4.87 38.34
C GLU A 691 -2.85 4.54 38.82
N MET A 692 -2.99 4.06 40.05
CA MET A 692 -4.26 3.95 40.76
C MET A 692 -4.35 5.17 41.67
N LEU A 693 -5.31 6.05 41.39
CA LEU A 693 -5.47 7.33 42.08
C LEU A 693 -6.32 7.20 43.34
N ASP A 694 -7.19 6.20 43.36
CA ASP A 694 -8.05 5.78 44.46
C ASP A 694 -8.62 4.39 44.16
N ASP A 695 -9.55 3.89 44.97
CA ASP A 695 -10.22 2.60 44.78
C ASP A 695 -11.16 2.53 43.56
N GLY A 696 -11.39 3.64 42.85
CA GLY A 696 -12.30 3.73 41.72
C GLY A 696 -11.68 4.20 40.40
N THR A 697 -10.55 4.90 40.44
CA THR A 697 -10.01 5.64 39.30
C THR A 697 -8.54 5.32 39.07
N GLY A 698 -8.17 5.02 37.84
CA GLY A 698 -6.77 4.85 37.46
C GLY A 698 -6.45 5.41 36.08
N ARG A 699 -5.16 5.34 35.72
CA ARG A 699 -4.61 5.79 34.45
C ARG A 699 -3.63 4.75 33.90
N LEU A 700 -3.67 4.54 32.59
CA LEU A 700 -2.62 3.85 31.85
C LEU A 700 -1.78 4.87 31.11
N LEU A 701 -0.48 4.88 31.39
CA LEU A 701 0.50 5.68 30.67
C LEU A 701 1.38 4.77 29.80
N LEU A 702 1.74 5.26 28.61
CA LEU A 702 2.55 4.54 27.63
C LEU A 702 3.59 5.45 26.99
N ASP A 703 4.75 4.89 26.68
CA ASP A 703 5.68 5.46 25.72
C ASP A 703 5.19 5.14 24.31
N VAL A 704 5.20 6.12 23.41
CA VAL A 704 4.72 6.00 22.03
C VAL A 704 5.75 6.56 21.07
N THR A 705 6.29 5.71 20.20
CA THR A 705 7.27 6.08 19.17
C THR A 705 6.84 5.57 17.80
N GLY A 706 7.20 6.28 16.72
CA GLY A 706 6.88 5.86 15.34
C GLY A 706 6.26 6.96 14.50
N GLU A 707 5.38 6.60 13.56
CA GLU A 707 4.60 7.56 12.76
C GLU A 707 3.09 7.31 12.88
N THR A 708 2.30 8.38 12.99
CA THR A 708 0.83 8.28 12.92
C THR A 708 0.37 7.96 11.51
N ARG A 709 -0.93 7.64 11.35
CA ARG A 709 -1.56 7.45 10.03
C ARG A 709 -1.36 8.64 9.08
N ASP A 710 -1.22 9.85 9.62
CA ASP A 710 -1.03 11.09 8.85
C ASP A 710 0.46 11.36 8.51
N GLY A 711 1.36 10.43 8.83
CA GLY A 711 2.80 10.55 8.61
C GLY A 711 3.49 11.51 9.59
N GLU A 712 2.87 11.74 10.76
CA GLU A 712 3.46 12.58 11.81
C GLU A 712 4.33 11.70 12.71
N SER A 713 5.61 12.04 12.83
CA SER A 713 6.51 11.32 13.73
C SER A 713 6.15 11.60 15.19
N VAL A 714 5.99 10.53 15.95
CA VAL A 714 5.70 10.52 17.39
C VAL A 714 6.91 9.93 18.11
N ASN A 715 7.30 10.57 19.19
CA ASN A 715 8.32 10.09 20.13
C ASN A 715 8.02 10.76 21.48
N GLN A 716 7.05 10.19 22.20
CA GLN A 716 6.53 10.69 23.45
C GLN A 716 6.66 9.62 24.52
N ILE A 717 6.95 10.03 25.75
CA ILE A 717 7.16 9.14 26.90
C ILE A 717 6.07 9.44 27.92
N GLY A 718 5.52 8.42 28.58
CA GLY A 718 4.52 8.60 29.63
C GLY A 718 3.24 9.32 29.17
N VAL A 719 2.79 9.04 27.95
CA VAL A 719 1.51 9.59 27.44
C VAL A 719 0.39 9.05 28.31
N HIS A 720 -0.43 9.91 28.93
CA HIS A 720 -1.66 9.46 29.57
C HIS A 720 -2.60 8.89 28.51
N PHE A 721 -2.51 7.59 28.29
CA PHE A 721 -3.03 6.94 27.10
C PHE A 721 -4.50 6.59 27.27
N ALA A 722 -4.87 6.06 28.45
CA ALA A 722 -6.25 5.70 28.76
C ALA A 722 -6.60 5.98 30.23
N ASP A 723 -7.83 6.45 30.44
CA ASP A 723 -8.47 6.47 31.76
C ASP A 723 -8.98 5.05 32.10
N LEU A 724 -8.83 4.63 33.35
CA LEU A 724 -9.21 3.32 33.85
C LEU A 724 -10.31 3.43 34.91
N ASP A 725 -11.40 2.67 34.75
CA ASP A 725 -12.49 2.58 35.73
C ASP A 725 -12.26 1.37 36.65
N LEU A 726 -11.57 1.60 37.77
CA LEU A 726 -11.24 0.54 38.73
C LEU A 726 -12.49 0.10 39.52
N ALA A 727 -13.47 0.99 39.71
CA ALA A 727 -14.72 0.67 40.40
C ALA A 727 -15.58 -0.35 39.61
N ALA A 728 -15.44 -0.37 38.28
CA ALA A 728 -16.08 -1.36 37.41
C ALA A 728 -15.33 -2.70 37.31
N ALA A 729 -14.13 -2.81 37.88
CA ALA A 729 -13.31 -4.01 37.81
C ALA A 729 -13.87 -5.15 38.68
N THR A 730 -13.68 -6.39 38.22
CA THR A 730 -13.94 -7.57 39.06
C THR A 730 -12.75 -7.80 39.98
N THR A 731 -12.95 -7.57 41.28
CA THR A 731 -11.90 -7.69 42.30
C THR A 731 -11.87 -9.09 42.91
N GLU A 732 -10.69 -9.72 42.92
CA GLU A 732 -10.41 -10.98 43.58
C GLU A 732 -9.26 -10.81 44.59
N GLU A 733 -9.58 -10.91 45.88
CA GLU A 733 -8.57 -10.94 46.95
C GLU A 733 -7.75 -12.24 46.86
N ARG A 734 -6.43 -12.12 46.97
CA ARG A 734 -5.49 -13.24 47.01
C ARG A 734 -4.66 -13.14 48.29
N GLY A 735 -4.25 -14.29 48.83
CA GLY A 735 -3.37 -14.28 50.00
C GLY A 735 -2.06 -13.58 49.65
N GLY A 736 -1.87 -12.35 50.13
CA GLY A 736 -0.73 -11.48 49.81
C GLY A 736 -0.88 -10.60 48.55
N GLY A 737 -2.10 -10.31 48.08
CA GLY A 737 -2.29 -9.48 46.88
C GLY A 737 -3.73 -9.31 46.39
N VAL A 738 -3.91 -8.58 45.28
CA VAL A 738 -5.22 -8.33 44.66
C VAL A 738 -5.14 -8.56 43.15
N ARG A 739 -6.22 -9.12 42.57
CA ARG A 739 -6.41 -9.13 41.12
C ARG A 739 -7.64 -8.30 40.75
N LEU A 740 -7.44 -7.34 39.86
CA LEU A 740 -8.46 -6.50 39.26
C LEU A 740 -8.63 -6.92 37.80
N ALA A 741 -9.75 -7.57 37.49
CA ALA A 741 -10.04 -8.07 36.15
C ALA A 741 -11.02 -7.16 35.41
N ASP A 742 -10.95 -7.21 34.08
CA ASP A 742 -11.90 -6.55 33.18
C ASP A 742 -12.05 -5.04 33.42
N ILE A 743 -10.97 -4.37 33.84
CA ILE A 743 -10.92 -2.92 34.05
C ILE A 743 -11.23 -2.22 32.71
N PRO A 744 -12.34 -1.48 32.59
CA PRO A 744 -12.62 -0.71 31.39
C PRO A 744 -11.55 0.36 31.17
N ALA A 745 -11.08 0.50 29.94
CA ALA A 745 -10.07 1.46 29.54
C ALA A 745 -10.60 2.35 28.41
N VAL A 746 -10.56 3.67 28.59
CA VAL A 746 -11.08 4.65 27.64
C VAL A 746 -9.96 5.54 27.13
N LEU A 747 -9.79 5.62 25.82
CA LEU A 747 -8.70 6.39 25.19
C LEU A 747 -8.84 7.89 25.46
N THR A 748 -7.80 8.51 26.01
CA THR A 748 -7.81 9.95 26.30
C THR A 748 -7.58 10.80 25.04
N ALA A 749 -7.65 12.13 25.18
CA ALA A 749 -7.26 13.05 24.11
C ALA A 749 -5.76 12.97 23.79
N GLN A 750 -4.90 12.76 24.80
CA GLN A 750 -3.45 12.60 24.61
C GLN A 750 -3.13 11.27 23.91
N GLY A 751 -3.75 10.17 24.33
CA GLY A 751 -3.62 8.87 23.68
C GLY A 751 -4.11 8.89 22.23
N SER A 752 -5.25 9.54 21.96
CA SER A 752 -5.76 9.76 20.60
C SER A 752 -4.78 10.53 19.73
N ALA A 753 -4.19 11.61 20.24
CA ALA A 753 -3.21 12.41 19.51
C ALA A 753 -1.88 11.66 19.27
N ALA A 754 -1.39 10.94 20.26
CA ALA A 754 -0.14 10.16 20.16
C ALA A 754 -0.28 8.97 19.22
N PHE A 755 -1.42 8.28 19.22
CA PHE A 755 -1.63 7.10 18.37
C PHE A 755 -2.19 7.43 16.98
N GLY A 756 -2.95 8.52 16.86
CA GLY A 756 -3.42 9.10 15.59
C GLY A 756 -4.44 8.26 14.80
N THR A 757 -5.00 7.20 15.38
CA THR A 757 -5.93 6.27 14.67
C THR A 757 -7.38 6.35 15.16
N TYR A 758 -7.59 6.60 16.46
CA TYR A 758 -8.90 6.57 17.11
C TYR A 758 -9.20 7.90 17.80
N GLU A 759 -10.47 8.27 17.88
CA GLU A 759 -10.92 9.50 18.54
C GLU A 759 -10.89 9.34 20.07
N THR A 760 -10.76 10.46 20.79
CA THR A 760 -10.89 10.48 22.27
C THR A 760 -12.24 9.90 22.72
N GLY A 761 -12.25 9.22 23.86
CA GLY A 761 -13.43 8.51 24.36
C GLY A 761 -13.66 7.15 23.72
N THR A 762 -12.77 6.69 22.82
CA THR A 762 -12.88 5.34 22.24
C THR A 762 -12.57 4.27 23.29
N ASP A 763 -13.46 3.31 23.45
CA ASP A 763 -13.21 2.13 24.29
C ASP A 763 -12.03 1.32 23.74
N LEU A 764 -11.08 0.97 24.62
CA LEU A 764 -10.00 0.03 24.36
C LEU A 764 -10.40 -1.36 24.90
N ASP A 765 -9.57 -2.37 24.61
CA ASP A 765 -9.80 -3.67 25.26
C ASP A 765 -9.57 -3.51 26.77
N PRO A 766 -10.37 -4.19 27.63
CA PRO A 766 -10.23 -4.09 29.07
C PRO A 766 -8.90 -4.67 29.57
N ILE A 767 -8.45 -4.19 30.73
CA ILE A 767 -7.17 -4.54 31.35
C ILE A 767 -7.42 -5.52 32.52
N THR A 768 -6.52 -6.49 32.67
CA THR A 768 -6.39 -7.25 33.92
C THR A 768 -5.07 -6.88 34.58
N LEU A 769 -5.13 -6.48 35.84
CA LEU A 769 -3.98 -6.22 36.71
C LEU A 769 -3.97 -7.22 37.87
N GLU A 770 -2.82 -7.80 38.15
CA GLU A 770 -2.59 -8.63 39.33
C GLU A 770 -1.39 -8.10 40.10
N LEU A 771 -1.56 -7.95 41.41
CA LEU A 771 -0.56 -7.40 42.32
C LEU A 771 -0.33 -8.39 43.47
N ALA A 772 0.93 -8.59 43.82
CA ALA A 772 1.38 -9.23 45.03
C ALA A 772 2.14 -8.19 45.87
N VAL A 773 1.79 -8.08 47.14
CA VAL A 773 2.41 -7.16 48.11
C VAL A 773 3.17 -7.94 49.17
N GLU A 774 4.10 -7.28 49.85
CA GLU A 774 4.88 -7.91 50.92
C GLU A 774 4.01 -8.42 52.09
N ASP A 775 4.47 -9.47 52.77
CA ASP A 775 3.75 -10.07 53.90
C ASP A 775 3.57 -9.05 55.06
N GLY A 776 2.34 -8.96 55.60
CA GLY A 776 2.00 -8.03 56.70
C GLY A 776 1.33 -6.74 56.26
N CYS A 777 1.06 -6.61 54.95
CA CYS A 777 0.33 -5.51 54.34
C CYS A 777 -1.18 -5.75 54.18
N ASP A 778 -1.71 -6.86 54.69
CA ASP A 778 -3.14 -7.15 54.65
C ASP A 778 -3.92 -6.07 55.41
N ALA A 779 -4.86 -5.40 54.73
CA ALA A 779 -5.76 -4.47 55.37
C ALA A 779 -6.50 -5.21 56.50
N ALA A 780 -6.36 -4.71 57.74
CA ALA A 780 -7.19 -5.15 58.85
C ALA A 780 -8.66 -4.86 58.48
N ALA A 781 -9.38 -5.89 58.05
CA ALA A 781 -10.80 -5.84 57.76
C ALA A 781 -11.55 -5.34 59.00
N THR A 782 -11.92 -4.06 59.00
CA THR A 782 -12.96 -3.57 59.88
C THR A 782 -14.28 -4.03 59.25
N PRO A 783 -15.10 -4.85 59.95
CA PRO A 783 -16.32 -5.35 59.34
C PRO A 783 -17.24 -4.17 59.03
N ARG A 784 -17.55 -3.99 57.74
CA ARG A 784 -18.63 -3.10 57.31
C ARG A 784 -19.90 -3.59 57.99
N ALA A 785 -20.51 -2.72 58.77
CA ALA A 785 -21.76 -3.00 59.46
C ALA A 785 -22.78 -3.52 58.45
N GLU A 786 -23.33 -4.68 58.78
CA GLU A 786 -24.46 -5.29 58.12
C GLU A 786 -25.61 -4.29 58.08
N GLN A 787 -25.91 -3.79 56.88
CA GLN A 787 -27.13 -3.05 56.63
C GLN A 787 -28.26 -4.10 56.64
N PRO A 788 -29.22 -4.02 57.57
CA PRO A 788 -30.14 -5.10 57.80
C PRO A 788 -31.03 -5.30 56.58
N ALA A 789 -31.25 -6.57 56.25
CA ALA A 789 -32.34 -7.00 55.39
C ALA A 789 -33.65 -6.37 55.87
N ALA A 790 -34.27 -5.56 54.99
CA ALA A 790 -35.65 -5.17 55.17
C ALA A 790 -36.53 -6.31 54.66
N GLU A 791 -37.11 -7.06 55.60
CA GLU A 791 -38.24 -7.96 55.37
C GLU A 791 -39.46 -7.19 54.85
N GLU A 792 -40.22 -7.89 54.02
CA GLU A 792 -41.50 -7.51 53.43
C GLU A 792 -42.50 -6.97 54.47
N ALA A 793 -43.19 -5.89 54.11
CA ALA A 793 -44.53 -5.60 54.59
C ALA A 793 -45.39 -5.08 53.43
N GLU A 794 -46.55 -5.71 53.29
CA GLU A 794 -47.52 -5.61 52.20
C GLU A 794 -48.20 -4.23 52.05
N GLU A 795 -48.64 -4.03 50.80
CA GLU A 795 -49.63 -3.11 50.20
C GLU A 795 -50.45 -2.15 51.10
N THR A 796 -50.58 -0.90 50.64
CA THR A 796 -51.90 -0.32 50.30
C THR A 796 -51.77 0.89 49.34
N ASP A 797 -52.24 0.64 48.11
CA ASP A 797 -53.02 1.45 47.17
C ASP A 797 -52.82 2.95 46.84
N GLU A 798 -52.76 3.14 45.51
CA GLU A 798 -53.19 4.24 44.63
C GLU A 798 -52.40 5.56 44.52
N ALA A 799 -51.69 5.72 43.38
CA ALA A 799 -52.16 6.58 42.27
C ALA A 799 -51.28 6.43 41.00
N THR A 800 -51.95 6.14 39.89
CA THR A 800 -51.47 5.90 38.53
C THR A 800 -51.07 7.18 37.75
N SER A 801 -50.05 7.11 36.89
CA SER A 801 -50.09 7.78 35.57
C SER A 801 -49.15 7.16 34.51
N ASP A 802 -49.72 6.26 33.71
CA ASP A 802 -49.72 6.16 32.24
C ASP A 802 -48.55 6.69 31.39
N TRP A 803 -47.60 5.81 31.06
CA TRP A 803 -46.83 5.91 29.81
C TRP A 803 -46.73 4.59 29.01
N LEU A 804 -47.09 3.45 29.61
CA LEU A 804 -47.04 2.14 28.96
C LEU A 804 -48.08 1.87 27.83
N PRO A 805 -49.24 2.56 27.71
CA PRO A 805 -50.11 2.35 26.54
C PRO A 805 -49.51 2.89 25.23
N TRP A 806 -48.55 3.81 25.28
CA TRP A 806 -48.00 4.48 24.10
C TRP A 806 -46.96 3.63 23.36
N ILE A 807 -46.21 2.79 24.07
CA ILE A 807 -45.18 1.93 23.45
C ILE A 807 -45.83 0.77 22.70
N ILE A 808 -46.91 0.20 23.24
CA ILE A 808 -47.62 -0.91 22.57
C ILE A 808 -48.48 -0.38 21.39
N SER A 809 -49.01 0.84 21.49
CA SER A 809 -49.74 1.49 20.39
C SER A 809 -48.83 1.92 19.23
N GLY A 810 -47.59 2.32 19.50
CA GLY A 810 -46.60 2.69 18.47
C GLY A 810 -46.14 1.51 17.62
N VAL A 811 -45.92 0.34 18.24
CA VAL A 811 -45.49 -0.88 17.54
C VAL A 811 -46.63 -1.49 16.72
N LEU A 812 -47.87 -1.46 17.21
CA LEU A 812 -49.04 -1.92 16.44
C LEU A 812 -49.39 -0.98 15.26
N LEU A 813 -49.20 0.34 15.41
CA LEU A 813 -49.43 1.30 14.32
C LEU A 813 -48.42 1.12 13.17
N LEU A 814 -47.15 0.83 13.48
CA LEU A 814 -46.12 0.57 12.47
C LEU A 814 -46.37 -0.73 11.69
N VAL A 815 -46.89 -1.78 12.35
CA VAL A 815 -47.26 -3.03 11.69
C VAL A 815 -48.49 -2.85 10.79
N VAL A 816 -49.49 -2.06 11.21
CA VAL A 816 -50.68 -1.76 10.40
C VAL A 816 -50.34 -0.85 9.20
N ILE A 817 -49.44 0.12 9.37
CA ILE A 817 -48.95 0.97 8.27
C ILE A 817 -48.14 0.15 7.25
N ALA A 818 -47.28 -0.77 7.71
CA ALA A 818 -46.54 -1.66 6.82
C ALA A 818 -47.46 -2.59 6.01
N LEU A 819 -48.53 -3.11 6.64
CA LEU A 819 -49.54 -3.94 5.97
C LEU A 819 -50.40 -3.13 4.98
N LEU A 820 -50.75 -1.89 5.29
CA LEU A 820 -51.49 -1.00 4.38
C LEU A 820 -50.65 -0.56 3.18
N VAL A 821 -49.36 -0.28 3.37
CA VAL A 821 -48.42 0.05 2.28
C VAL A 821 -48.21 -1.17 1.37
N ALA A 822 -48.09 -2.37 1.93
CA ALA A 822 -47.99 -3.61 1.15
C ALA A 822 -49.27 -3.90 0.35
N LEU A 823 -50.46 -3.64 0.92
CA LEU A 823 -51.74 -3.81 0.24
C LEU A 823 -51.99 -2.76 -0.87
N LEU A 824 -51.57 -1.50 -0.66
CA LEU A 824 -51.65 -0.44 -1.66
C LEU A 824 -50.64 -0.64 -2.81
N ALA A 825 -49.44 -1.15 -2.53
CA ALA A 825 -48.47 -1.54 -3.54
C ALA A 825 -48.98 -2.72 -4.39
N ARG A 826 -49.68 -3.69 -3.78
CA ARG A 826 -50.28 -4.83 -4.49
C ARG A 826 -51.51 -4.47 -5.31
N ARG A 827 -52.22 -3.40 -4.96
CA ARG A 827 -53.38 -2.90 -5.72
C ARG A 827 -52.98 -2.06 -6.94
N ARG A 828 -51.83 -1.38 -6.88
CA ARG A 828 -51.25 -0.64 -8.02
C ARG A 828 -50.56 -1.51 -9.07
N SER A 829 -50.38 -2.81 -8.81
CA SER A 829 -49.83 -3.78 -9.77
C SER A 829 -50.91 -4.59 -10.51
N LYS A 830 -52.20 -4.24 -10.39
CA LYS A 830 -53.31 -4.94 -11.04
C LYS A 830 -54.40 -4.02 -11.63
N GLU A 831 -54.07 -2.76 -11.91
CA GLU A 831 -54.83 -1.94 -12.88
C GLU A 831 -53.99 -1.68 -14.12
#